data_AF-A0A0D7ALW4-F1
#
_entry.id   AF-A0A0D7ALW4-F1
#
_cell.length_a   1.000
_cell.length_b   1.000
_cell.length_c   1.000
_cell.angle_alpha   90.00
_cell.angle_beta   90.00
_cell.angle_gamma   90.00
#
_symmetry.space_group_name_H-M   'P 1'
#
loop_
_entity.id
_entity.type
_entity.pdbx_description
1 polymer ?
#
loop_
_entity_poly.entity_id
_entity_poly.type
_entity_poly.pdbx_seq_one_letter_code
_entity_poly.pdbx_strand_id
1 'polypeptide(L)'
;MSRIPVSPSRSLNNRSPLKTPSAPTSRPRSRLSPTPTSGRRTPSKARSRANSRVDPNDKPDNIGKVPPVPQLSIKEIIALKRAEAKKAHKPTTPSHGFAGGDSLEDAIPIPAIQEEEDILGRHPVRETIERARTSGSLNLSARSLPCLPSVLFEIHLGVTPEPLKSVPNEPPLPPNAPSRNGKQTSASWFDAKDLEVLKAMNNDIVEIQSEISLFGSLKVVDLHKNKIERLPDSIADLMLLTNLDVSYNALTELPTQIFALPNLTVLNISHNQCTSLPLMSPFNAPGKSPNRNARDDFFSPVIERATSPLPRLTTLNASHNRLEARNVDARLPHALVRFDLSENPLGFGNACVDLLRACGNSKSLKELRLANSFVDDESFPEDLFSGPAFPCLSLLDAEETRLTRVGVERALRCMKQTLDFNFVKMEPAEGVTRVLVGHRVVKEKWEIEVEELARRRGRERAHSTTAASERSAGAPDPAASTLKEKEKEAWEIEAEQGLLTEGGRRRARAAAAAAEARTSESLMLKLKSPSVQSILSSSKYYSSKTLTLILPPSESAQRHTRALSFAPSALSRSASTDDLKIPSPILPLDVISTQAFAPTLLILFAMNRRRDRSFSLSADCEKSPLPRLEELDISGCHLADSVPVSRGDAASTPELLLPLLTDLFPRLQVLNLQENSITSASLTVDALSNLILAAPGRVGLRKLVLQGNHIGSLDGFREIALHFKGNRQVPEWKLEELDLSHNDIQQVPPEMGLLPLDVLLLEGNRFAGPLKRAWEREGTKGLLSYLRTILP
;
A
#
# COMPACT_ATOMS: atom_id res chain seq x y z
N MET A 1 94.98 -18.59 23.15
CA MET A 1 95.34 -19.83 23.86
C MET A 1 94.52 -19.83 25.14
N SER A 2 93.41 -20.60 25.25
CA SER A 2 93.36 -22.06 25.46
C SER A 2 93.72 -22.43 26.92
N ARG A 3 93.04 -23.35 27.62
CA ARG A 3 92.19 -24.47 27.15
C ARG A 3 91.52 -25.21 28.35
N ILE A 4 90.46 -25.98 28.04
CA ILE A 4 89.92 -27.18 28.73
C ILE A 4 89.01 -26.95 29.97
N PRO A 5 87.67 -26.74 29.83
CA PRO A 5 86.83 -26.23 30.94
C PRO A 5 85.49 -26.96 31.28
N VAL A 6 85.19 -27.04 32.59
CA VAL A 6 83.94 -26.60 33.28
C VAL A 6 82.63 -27.46 33.32
N SER A 7 82.30 -27.96 34.53
CA SER A 7 81.16 -27.66 35.47
C SER A 7 79.63 -27.80 35.12
N PRO A 8 78.69 -27.85 36.13
CA PRO A 8 77.36 -28.51 36.02
C PRO A 8 76.11 -27.80 36.69
N SER A 9 74.97 -28.54 36.84
CA SER A 9 74.11 -28.68 38.07
C SER A 9 72.74 -27.95 38.34
N ARG A 10 71.80 -28.78 38.84
CA ARG A 10 70.81 -28.70 39.99
C ARG A 10 69.72 -27.58 40.22
N SER A 11 68.45 -28.05 40.18
CA SER A 11 67.43 -28.16 41.27
C SER A 11 66.48 -27.05 41.78
N LEU A 12 65.17 -27.39 41.75
CA LEU A 12 64.09 -27.29 42.80
C LEU A 12 63.41 -25.95 43.25
N ASN A 13 62.05 -26.03 43.27
CA ASN A 13 61.07 -25.55 44.28
C ASN A 13 60.41 -24.12 44.30
N ASN A 14 59.05 -24.16 44.29
CA ASN A 14 58.03 -23.43 45.09
C ASN A 14 57.63 -21.93 44.92
N ARG A 15 56.30 -21.73 44.73
CA ARG A 15 55.36 -20.72 45.31
C ARG A 15 55.65 -19.18 45.32
N SER A 16 54.96 -18.46 44.41
CA SER A 16 54.17 -17.22 44.67
C SER A 16 54.90 -15.92 45.15
N PRO A 17 54.23 -14.78 45.51
CA PRO A 17 53.93 -13.68 44.57
C PRO A 17 54.34 -12.24 45.02
N LEU A 18 54.14 -11.24 44.14
CA LEU A 18 53.82 -9.80 44.42
C LEU A 18 54.71 -8.96 45.39
N LYS A 19 55.52 -8.00 44.85
CA LYS A 19 55.49 -6.52 45.13
C LYS A 19 56.75 -5.72 44.69
N THR A 20 56.49 -4.46 44.32
CA THR A 20 57.26 -3.17 44.29
C THR A 20 58.56 -3.04 45.13
N PRO A 21 59.48 -2.03 44.95
CA PRO A 21 59.28 -0.66 44.38
C PRO A 21 60.51 -0.01 43.65
N SER A 22 60.47 1.33 43.49
CA SER A 22 61.58 2.32 43.62
C SER A 22 61.98 3.19 42.39
N ALA A 23 62.41 4.42 42.68
CA ALA A 23 62.72 5.52 41.74
C ALA A 23 64.23 5.59 41.38
N PRO A 24 64.68 6.57 40.57
CA PRO A 24 65.32 7.74 41.21
C PRO A 24 65.12 9.11 40.51
N THR A 25 65.79 10.11 41.09
CA THR A 25 65.64 11.57 40.92
C THR A 25 66.66 12.22 39.98
N SER A 26 66.35 13.44 39.48
CA SER A 26 67.35 14.52 39.36
C SER A 26 66.69 15.93 39.29
N ARG A 27 67.45 17.00 39.57
CA ARG A 27 67.01 18.42 39.68
C ARG A 27 68.19 19.32 39.26
N PRO A 28 68.00 20.56 38.74
CA PRO A 28 68.10 21.77 39.61
C PRO A 28 67.16 22.96 39.18
N ARG A 29 66.60 23.77 40.11
CA ARG A 29 66.96 25.18 40.53
C ARG A 29 66.96 26.24 39.38
N SER A 30 66.48 27.49 39.52
CA SER A 30 66.30 28.38 40.70
C SER A 30 65.40 29.64 40.49
N ARG A 31 64.71 30.10 41.58
CA ARG A 31 64.44 31.52 42.02
C ARG A 31 63.66 32.49 41.06
N LEU A 32 62.90 33.53 41.49
CA LEU A 32 62.48 34.11 42.80
C LEU A 32 61.20 34.97 42.60
N SER A 33 60.44 35.27 43.68
CA SER A 33 59.35 36.27 43.73
C SER A 33 59.76 37.50 44.56
N PRO A 34 59.02 38.65 44.54
CA PRO A 34 58.01 38.92 45.58
C PRO A 34 56.80 39.83 45.19
N THR A 35 55.86 39.97 46.12
CA THR A 35 54.66 40.85 46.16
C THR A 35 54.81 41.95 47.26
N PRO A 36 53.78 42.70 47.72
CA PRO A 36 52.76 43.58 47.10
C PRO A 36 52.69 45.01 47.75
N THR A 37 51.77 45.93 47.35
CA THR A 37 50.75 46.59 48.23
C THR A 37 49.95 47.78 47.64
N SER A 38 48.63 47.79 47.96
CA SER A 38 47.73 48.91 48.38
C SER A 38 47.63 50.27 47.64
N GLY A 39 46.38 50.67 47.35
CA GLY A 39 45.99 52.07 47.05
C GLY A 39 44.46 52.25 47.00
N ARG A 40 43.87 52.94 48.00
CA ARG A 40 42.40 53.07 48.21
C ARG A 40 41.97 54.55 48.21
N ARG A 41 40.91 54.92 47.48
CA ARG A 41 39.96 55.99 47.90
C ARG A 41 38.68 56.10 47.05
N THR A 42 37.56 56.33 47.73
CA THR A 42 36.30 56.93 47.20
C THR A 42 36.20 58.38 47.70
N PRO A 43 35.22 59.20 47.26
CA PRO A 43 33.98 59.32 48.05
C PRO A 43 32.65 59.73 47.32
N SER A 44 31.57 59.10 47.77
CA SER A 44 30.20 59.62 48.08
C SER A 44 29.43 60.73 47.29
N LYS A 45 28.11 60.44 47.14
CA LYS A 45 26.91 61.27 47.44
C LYS A 45 26.22 62.15 46.36
N ALA A 46 25.02 61.68 45.97
CA ALA A 46 23.70 62.28 46.26
C ALA A 46 22.90 63.14 45.23
N ARG A 47 21.60 62.78 45.14
CA ARG A 47 20.38 63.62 45.08
C ARG A 47 19.94 64.37 43.79
N SER A 48 18.86 63.83 43.22
CA SER A 48 17.50 64.43 43.09
C SER A 48 17.10 65.44 42.00
N ARG A 49 15.92 65.12 41.42
CA ARG A 49 14.79 65.98 40.99
C ARG A 49 14.98 66.95 39.80
N ALA A 50 14.31 66.58 38.71
CA ALA A 50 13.23 67.32 38.04
C ALA A 50 13.11 68.85 38.24
N ASN A 51 12.88 69.58 37.13
CA ASN A 51 11.59 70.26 36.96
C ASN A 51 11.23 70.61 35.50
N SER A 52 9.93 70.76 35.30
CA SER A 52 9.20 71.21 34.11
C SER A 52 9.21 72.74 33.92
N ARG A 53 8.79 73.19 32.73
CA ARG A 53 8.01 74.43 32.41
C ARG A 53 7.45 74.30 30.98
N VAL A 54 6.30 74.83 30.55
CA VAL A 54 5.09 75.43 31.19
C VAL A 54 3.97 75.49 30.10
N ASP A 55 2.68 75.44 30.47
CA ASP A 55 1.47 75.64 29.61
C ASP A 55 1.25 77.14 29.24
N PRO A 56 0.08 77.68 28.78
CA PRO A 56 -1.20 77.11 28.30
C PRO A 56 -1.80 77.77 27.01
N ASN A 57 -2.91 77.24 26.44
CA ASN A 57 -4.23 77.93 26.44
C ASN A 57 -5.38 77.18 25.70
N ASP A 58 -6.58 77.34 26.28
CA ASP A 58 -7.94 77.41 25.72
C ASP A 58 -8.64 76.27 24.92
N LYS A 59 -9.96 76.23 25.18
CA LYS A 59 -11.06 75.41 24.64
C LYS A 59 -12.17 76.38 24.16
N PRO A 60 -13.17 75.99 23.32
CA PRO A 60 -13.95 74.74 23.40
C PRO A 60 -14.26 74.12 21.99
N ASP A 61 -15.25 73.22 21.71
CA ASP A 61 -16.33 72.67 22.54
C ASP A 61 -16.84 71.25 22.16
N ASN A 62 -17.66 70.71 23.08
CA ASN A 62 -18.78 69.75 23.05
C ASN A 62 -19.16 68.93 21.77
N ILE A 63 -19.26 67.59 21.91
CA ILE A 63 -20.50 66.75 21.93
C ILE A 63 -20.14 65.25 21.79
N GLY A 64 -20.79 64.37 22.58
CA GLY A 64 -20.95 62.93 22.26
C GLY A 64 -20.29 61.89 23.21
N LYS A 65 -21.09 61.08 23.93
CA LYS A 65 -20.67 59.95 24.77
C LYS A 65 -20.97 58.60 24.12
N VAL A 66 -20.07 57.62 24.27
CA VAL A 66 -20.28 56.17 24.03
C VAL A 66 -19.53 55.38 25.14
N PRO A 67 -20.07 54.24 25.68
CA PRO A 67 -19.58 53.61 26.92
C PRO A 67 -18.35 52.69 26.77
N PRO A 68 -17.70 52.27 27.89
CA PRO A 68 -16.44 51.52 27.85
C PRO A 68 -16.61 50.01 27.58
N VAL A 69 -15.63 49.44 26.87
CA VAL A 69 -15.49 48.00 26.61
C VAL A 69 -14.80 47.32 27.80
N PRO A 70 -15.26 46.15 28.28
CA PRO A 70 -14.66 45.46 29.42
C PRO A 70 -13.28 44.87 29.08
N GLN A 71 -12.29 45.06 29.95
CA GLN A 71 -11.01 44.36 29.86
C GLN A 71 -11.02 43.08 30.71
N LEU A 72 -10.66 41.96 30.08
CA LEU A 72 -10.61 40.64 30.70
C LEU A 72 -9.52 40.57 31.79
N SER A 73 -9.78 39.80 32.84
CA SER A 73 -8.90 39.75 34.01
C SER A 73 -7.61 38.97 33.72
N ILE A 74 -6.49 39.37 34.33
CA ILE A 74 -5.18 38.71 34.18
C ILE A 74 -5.25 37.21 34.52
N LYS A 75 -6.12 36.81 35.47
CA LYS A 75 -6.34 35.39 35.81
C LYS A 75 -7.01 34.60 34.67
N GLU A 76 -7.87 35.26 33.91
CA GLU A 76 -8.64 34.72 32.78
C GLU A 76 -7.74 34.52 31.56
N ILE A 77 -6.81 35.46 31.32
CA ILE A 77 -5.75 35.35 30.31
C ILE A 77 -4.80 34.18 30.62
N ILE A 78 -4.46 33.96 31.90
CA ILE A 78 -3.63 32.81 32.33
C ILE A 78 -4.39 31.50 32.19
N ALA A 79 -5.71 31.48 32.46
CA ALA A 79 -6.55 30.31 32.24
C ALA A 79 -6.66 29.95 30.74
N LEU A 80 -6.86 30.95 29.87
CA LEU A 80 -6.87 30.79 28.41
C LEU A 80 -5.54 30.23 27.89
N LYS A 81 -4.39 30.77 28.30
CA LYS A 81 -3.08 30.23 27.88
C LYS A 81 -2.81 28.81 28.39
N ARG A 82 -3.30 28.45 29.59
CA ARG A 82 -3.24 27.07 30.09
C ARG A 82 -4.19 26.13 29.33
N ALA A 83 -5.33 26.62 28.88
CA ALA A 83 -6.25 25.86 28.02
C ALA A 83 -5.68 25.65 26.61
N GLU A 84 -5.02 26.67 26.01
CA GLU A 84 -4.29 26.53 24.73
C GLU A 84 -3.17 25.48 24.82
N ALA A 85 -2.32 25.55 25.86
CA ALA A 85 -1.26 24.56 26.06
C ALA A 85 -1.81 23.12 26.22
N LYS A 86 -3.00 22.97 26.82
CA LYS A 86 -3.71 21.68 26.94
C LYS A 86 -4.43 21.25 25.66
N LYS A 87 -4.64 22.16 24.70
CA LYS A 87 -5.23 21.88 23.38
C LYS A 87 -4.19 21.50 22.32
N ALA A 88 -2.92 21.85 22.55
CA ALA A 88 -1.78 21.50 21.70
C ALA A 88 -1.30 20.03 21.86
N HIS A 89 -1.80 19.30 22.86
CA HIS A 89 -1.51 17.87 23.06
C HIS A 89 -2.79 17.03 22.88
N LYS A 90 -3.13 16.75 21.62
CA LYS A 90 -4.12 15.72 21.28
C LYS A 90 -3.68 14.94 20.03
N PRO A 91 -3.18 13.69 20.16
CA PRO A 91 -2.88 12.87 19.01
C PRO A 91 -4.18 12.41 18.33
N THR A 92 -4.21 12.51 17.00
CA THR A 92 -5.27 11.91 16.17
C THR A 92 -4.68 10.78 15.33
N THR A 93 -4.64 9.58 15.92
CA THR A 93 -4.59 8.32 15.16
C THR A 93 -6.02 7.89 14.82
N PRO A 94 -6.30 7.37 13.61
CA PRO A 94 -7.56 6.70 13.33
C PRO A 94 -7.63 5.38 14.10
N SER A 95 -8.83 4.95 14.51
CA SER A 95 -9.03 3.67 15.20
C SER A 95 -10.32 2.97 14.77
N HIS A 96 -10.27 1.64 14.73
CA HIS A 96 -11.34 0.69 15.08
C HIS A 96 -10.75 -0.75 14.96
N GLY A 97 -10.76 -1.60 16.00
CA GLY A 97 -11.01 -1.38 17.42
C GLY A 97 -11.16 -2.68 18.25
N PHE A 98 -11.12 -2.55 19.59
CA PHE A 98 -11.59 -3.49 20.65
C PHE A 98 -10.80 -4.81 20.89
N ALA A 99 -10.58 -5.29 22.14
CA ALA A 99 -10.90 -4.76 23.48
C ALA A 99 -10.03 -5.37 24.63
N GLY A 100 -9.83 -4.59 25.71
CA GLY A 100 -9.91 -5.06 27.11
C GLY A 100 -8.65 -5.51 27.88
N GLY A 101 -8.39 -4.89 29.04
CA GLY A 101 -7.81 -5.60 30.20
C GLY A 101 -6.44 -5.16 30.79
N ASP A 102 -6.41 -4.00 31.46
CA ASP A 102 -5.78 -3.76 32.78
C ASP A 102 -4.36 -4.28 33.12
N SER A 103 -3.39 -3.37 33.30
CA SER A 103 -2.60 -3.22 34.54
C SER A 103 -1.73 -1.95 34.51
N LEU A 104 -1.37 -1.43 35.69
CA LEU A 104 -0.71 -0.13 35.89
C LEU A 104 0.53 -0.32 36.80
N GLU A 105 1.73 0.06 36.36
CA GLU A 105 2.86 0.25 37.29
C GLU A 105 3.94 1.22 36.75
N ASP A 106 4.68 1.84 37.67
CA ASP A 106 5.46 3.06 37.47
C ASP A 106 6.79 2.88 36.71
N ALA A 107 7.11 3.83 35.82
CA ALA A 107 8.48 4.02 35.33
C ALA A 107 8.82 5.51 35.10
N ILE A 108 10.00 5.90 35.59
CA ILE A 108 10.56 7.26 35.58
C ILE A 108 10.82 7.72 34.12
N PRO A 109 10.51 8.99 33.74
CA PRO A 109 10.70 9.44 32.37
C PRO A 109 12.19 9.65 32.03
N ILE A 110 12.75 8.69 31.30
CA ILE A 110 13.93 8.92 30.46
C ILE A 110 13.47 9.78 29.27
N PRO A 111 14.15 10.90 28.92
CA PRO A 111 13.76 11.70 27.77
C PRO A 111 13.97 10.90 26.49
N ALA A 112 12.86 10.55 25.82
CA ALA A 112 12.91 9.90 24.52
C ALA A 112 13.60 10.83 23.51
N ILE A 113 14.73 10.36 22.96
CA ILE A 113 15.30 10.98 21.77
C ILE A 113 14.30 10.75 20.65
N GLN A 114 13.71 11.83 20.16
CA GLN A 114 12.77 11.79 19.07
C GLN A 114 13.57 11.52 17.80
N GLU A 115 13.50 10.28 17.29
CA GLU A 115 14.17 9.88 16.06
C GLU A 115 13.56 10.68 14.89
N GLU A 116 14.26 11.74 14.48
CA GLU A 116 14.13 12.26 13.13
C GLU A 116 14.57 11.14 12.18
N GLU A 117 13.61 10.42 11.60
CA GLU A 117 13.90 9.46 10.53
C GLU A 117 14.67 10.20 9.42
N ASP A 118 15.95 9.86 9.26
CA ASP A 118 16.90 10.54 8.37
C ASP A 118 16.35 10.52 6.93
N ILE A 119 15.74 11.62 6.50
CA ILE A 119 15.01 11.72 5.24
C ILE A 119 16.00 11.46 4.08
N LEU A 120 15.78 10.33 3.41
CA LEU A 120 16.54 9.79 2.28
C LEU A 120 17.28 10.86 1.46
N GLY A 121 18.61 10.85 1.53
CA GLY A 121 19.49 11.63 0.67
C GLY A 121 19.61 13.13 0.98
N ARG A 122 19.02 13.67 2.06
CA ARG A 122 19.22 15.09 2.43
C ARG A 122 20.64 15.40 2.92
N HIS A 123 21.25 14.47 3.64
CA HIS A 123 22.60 14.62 4.22
C HIS A 123 23.65 13.87 3.39
N PRO A 124 24.87 14.41 3.20
CA PRO A 124 25.96 13.69 2.55
C PRO A 124 26.31 12.40 3.29
N VAL A 125 26.85 11.41 2.58
CA VAL A 125 27.13 10.06 3.11
C VAL A 125 27.95 10.10 4.40
N ARG A 126 29.02 10.92 4.42
CA ARG A 126 29.87 11.10 5.62
C ARG A 126 29.09 11.65 6.82
N GLU A 127 28.21 12.65 6.65
CA GLU A 127 27.43 13.21 7.76
C GLU A 127 26.44 12.18 8.32
N THR A 128 25.77 11.39 7.47
CA THR A 128 24.88 10.31 7.93
C THR A 128 25.65 9.23 8.69
N ILE A 129 26.89 8.88 8.28
CA ILE A 129 27.78 7.98 9.04
C ILE A 129 28.21 8.61 10.36
N GLU A 130 28.56 9.90 10.39
CA GLU A 130 28.94 10.62 11.62
C GLU A 130 27.77 10.73 12.62
N ARG A 131 26.53 10.94 12.13
CA ARG A 131 25.29 10.91 12.92
C ARG A 131 24.98 9.53 13.49
N ALA A 132 25.23 8.46 12.72
CA ALA A 132 24.92 7.09 13.15
C ALA A 132 25.61 6.69 14.46
N ARG A 133 26.73 7.34 14.81
CA ARG A 133 27.41 7.17 16.10
C ARG A 133 26.53 7.49 17.31
N THR A 134 25.56 8.41 17.23
CA THR A 134 24.68 8.74 18.38
C THR A 134 23.36 7.98 18.36
N SER A 135 22.86 7.65 17.17
CA SER A 135 21.61 6.90 17.01
C SER A 135 21.81 5.39 17.26
N GLY A 136 22.94 4.82 16.81
CA GLY A 136 23.11 3.37 16.66
C GLY A 136 22.41 2.81 15.42
N SER A 137 21.92 3.67 14.53
CA SER A 137 21.13 3.32 13.34
C SER A 137 21.60 4.11 12.13
N LEU A 138 22.00 3.41 11.07
CA LEU A 138 22.59 3.95 9.86
C LEU A 138 21.71 3.66 8.63
N ASN A 139 21.33 4.72 7.90
CA ASN A 139 20.56 4.62 6.67
C ASN A 139 21.30 5.21 5.45
N LEU A 140 21.92 4.32 4.66
CA LEU A 140 22.63 4.61 3.42
C LEU A 140 21.82 4.21 2.16
N SER A 141 20.51 3.97 2.30
CA SER A 141 19.68 3.51 1.19
C SER A 141 19.45 4.54 0.08
N ALA A 142 19.23 4.04 -1.15
CA ALA A 142 18.96 4.84 -2.36
C ALA A 142 20.04 5.87 -2.73
N ARG A 143 21.33 5.55 -2.50
CA ARG A 143 22.47 6.46 -2.75
C ARG A 143 23.36 6.05 -3.93
N SER A 144 23.00 4.98 -4.67
CA SER A 144 23.78 4.42 -5.80
C SER A 144 25.24 4.08 -5.42
N LEU A 145 25.44 3.56 -4.21
CA LEU A 145 26.77 3.22 -3.70
C LEU A 145 27.25 1.87 -4.29
N PRO A 146 28.50 1.76 -4.78
CA PRO A 146 29.04 0.52 -5.34
C PRO A 146 29.53 -0.48 -4.27
N CYS A 147 29.75 0.00 -3.04
CA CYS A 147 30.11 -0.78 -1.86
C CYS A 147 29.66 -0.03 -0.59
N LEU A 148 29.75 -0.66 0.59
CA LEU A 148 29.69 0.10 1.84
C LEU A 148 30.95 1.00 1.91
N PRO A 149 30.82 2.30 2.24
CA PRO A 149 31.99 3.20 2.24
C PRO A 149 33.01 2.83 3.31
N SER A 150 34.32 2.86 3.00
CA SER A 150 35.39 2.53 3.96
C SER A 150 35.36 3.42 5.20
N VAL A 151 34.92 4.68 5.00
CA VAL A 151 34.68 5.69 6.06
C VAL A 151 33.71 5.20 7.15
N LEU A 152 32.81 4.25 6.86
CA LEU A 152 31.94 3.62 7.86
C LEU A 152 32.75 2.93 8.97
N PHE A 153 33.71 2.10 8.55
CA PHE A 153 34.57 1.30 9.42
C PHE A 153 35.61 2.19 10.12
N GLU A 154 36.17 3.19 9.42
CA GLU A 154 37.08 4.17 10.02
C GLU A 154 36.42 4.93 11.18
N ILE A 155 35.17 5.40 10.99
CA ILE A 155 34.50 6.29 11.95
C ILE A 155 33.96 5.55 13.18
N HIS A 156 33.51 4.30 13.01
CA HIS A 156 32.89 3.52 14.10
C HIS A 156 33.86 2.52 14.76
N LEU A 157 34.79 1.95 14.00
CA LEU A 157 35.70 0.90 14.47
C LEU A 157 37.17 1.36 14.54
N GLY A 158 37.52 2.48 13.90
CA GLY A 158 38.91 2.93 13.77
C GLY A 158 39.75 2.08 12.81
N VAL A 159 39.11 1.25 11.97
CA VAL A 159 39.76 0.31 11.04
C VAL A 159 39.52 0.76 9.61
N THR A 160 40.59 0.89 8.82
CA THR A 160 40.48 0.95 7.35
C THR A 160 40.34 -0.46 6.81
N PRO A 161 39.23 -0.82 6.14
CA PRO A 161 39.02 -2.17 5.64
C PRO A 161 39.94 -2.45 4.44
N GLU A 162 40.17 -3.73 4.16
CA GLU A 162 40.89 -4.13 2.95
C GLU A 162 40.11 -3.74 1.67
N PRO A 163 40.79 -3.23 0.63
CA PRO A 163 40.11 -2.82 -0.61
C PRO A 163 39.47 -4.01 -1.32
N LEU A 164 38.18 -3.87 -1.64
CA LEU A 164 37.39 -4.91 -2.28
C LEU A 164 37.91 -5.23 -3.70
N LYS A 165 37.87 -6.51 -4.08
CA LYS A 165 38.30 -6.95 -5.42
C LYS A 165 37.37 -6.43 -6.51
N SER A 166 36.08 -6.28 -6.19
CA SER A 166 35.06 -5.71 -7.07
C SER A 166 35.14 -4.19 -7.20
N VAL A 167 35.62 -3.46 -6.18
CA VAL A 167 35.70 -1.99 -6.16
C VAL A 167 37.09 -1.55 -5.67
N PRO A 168 38.13 -1.63 -6.52
CA PRO A 168 39.51 -1.33 -6.11
C PRO A 168 39.78 0.16 -5.89
N ASN A 169 38.95 1.06 -6.41
CA ASN A 169 38.98 2.49 -6.15
C ASN A 169 37.59 2.95 -5.71
N GLU A 170 37.39 3.16 -4.40
CA GLU A 170 36.15 3.74 -3.86
C GLU A 170 35.99 5.18 -4.36
N PRO A 171 34.80 5.61 -4.81
CA PRO A 171 34.57 7.00 -5.19
C PRO A 171 34.78 7.93 -3.97
N PRO A 172 35.66 8.94 -4.05
CA PRO A 172 35.99 9.76 -2.90
C PRO A 172 34.78 10.57 -2.43
N LEU A 173 34.35 10.33 -1.19
CA LEU A 173 33.28 11.11 -0.57
C LEU A 173 33.73 12.58 -0.43
N PRO A 174 32.89 13.56 -0.81
CA PRO A 174 33.25 14.96 -0.70
C PRO A 174 33.53 15.32 0.77
N PRO A 175 34.59 16.11 1.06
CA PRO A 175 34.87 16.55 2.42
C PRO A 175 33.73 17.40 2.96
N ASN A 176 33.48 17.33 4.28
CA ASN A 176 32.42 18.10 4.93
C ASN A 176 32.54 19.58 4.54
N ALA A 177 31.50 20.13 3.90
CA ALA A 177 31.42 21.56 3.66
C ALA A 177 31.49 22.30 5.01
N PRO A 178 32.25 23.40 5.13
CA PRO A 178 32.37 24.11 6.40
C PRO A 178 31.00 24.59 6.85
N SER A 179 30.50 24.03 7.95
CA SER A 179 29.20 24.40 8.51
C SER A 179 29.17 25.90 8.75
N ARG A 180 28.16 26.56 8.15
CA ARG A 180 27.98 28.02 8.23
C ARG A 180 27.63 28.50 9.64
N ASN A 181 27.39 27.56 10.57
CA ASN A 181 27.29 27.78 12.01
C ASN A 181 28.32 26.88 12.73
N GLY A 182 29.17 27.47 13.58
CA GLY A 182 30.29 26.80 14.27
C GLY A 182 29.93 25.77 15.35
N LYS A 183 28.81 25.04 15.23
CA LYS A 183 28.57 23.80 15.96
C LYS A 183 29.14 22.64 15.14
N GLN A 184 30.34 22.21 15.51
CA GLN A 184 30.93 20.99 15.02
C GLN A 184 30.13 19.81 15.59
N THR A 185 29.30 19.16 14.77
CA THR A 185 28.42 18.04 15.16
C THR A 185 29.17 16.71 15.25
N SER A 186 30.44 16.74 15.64
CA SER A 186 31.15 15.54 16.05
C SER A 186 30.54 15.06 17.37
N ALA A 187 29.82 13.95 17.33
CA ALA A 187 29.34 13.25 18.53
C ALA A 187 30.46 13.14 19.57
N SER A 188 30.17 13.50 20.82
CA SER A 188 31.13 13.30 21.90
C SER A 188 31.43 11.82 22.02
N TRP A 189 32.66 11.43 22.34
CA TRP A 189 33.04 10.02 22.41
C TRP A 189 32.21 9.20 23.43
N PHE A 190 31.63 9.88 24.43
CA PHE A 190 30.73 9.29 25.43
C PHE A 190 29.27 9.20 24.99
N ASP A 191 28.88 9.89 23.91
CA ASP A 191 27.55 9.78 23.27
C ASP A 191 27.54 8.68 22.19
N ALA A 192 28.68 8.01 21.95
CA ALA A 192 28.82 6.99 20.94
C ALA A 192 28.12 5.69 21.37
N LYS A 193 27.19 5.22 20.53
CA LYS A 193 26.57 3.90 20.60
C LYS A 193 27.17 2.99 19.53
N ASP A 194 27.14 1.69 19.79
CA ASP A 194 27.43 0.70 18.75
C ASP A 194 26.34 0.72 17.67
N LEU A 195 26.71 0.28 16.47
CA LEU A 195 25.77 0.17 15.36
C LEU A 195 24.88 -1.08 15.53
N GLU A 196 23.59 -0.88 15.75
CA GLU A 196 22.58 -1.95 15.87
C GLU A 196 21.79 -2.18 14.57
N VAL A 197 21.63 -1.14 13.75
CA VAL A 197 20.81 -1.17 12.52
C VAL A 197 21.61 -0.61 11.35
N LEU A 198 21.78 -1.43 10.31
CA LEU A 198 22.38 -1.04 9.03
C LEU A 198 21.36 -1.23 7.89
N LYS A 199 20.92 -0.12 7.28
CA LYS A 199 20.06 -0.12 6.09
C LYS A 199 20.81 0.47 4.90
N ALA A 200 21.12 -0.36 3.90
CA ALA A 200 21.75 0.07 2.64
C ALA A 200 21.02 -0.49 1.40
N MET A 201 19.70 -0.72 1.53
CA MET A 201 18.80 -1.12 0.45
C MET A 201 18.83 -0.19 -0.77
N ASN A 202 18.55 -0.72 -1.96
CA ASN A 202 18.45 0.02 -3.23
C ASN A 202 19.74 0.80 -3.57
N ASN A 203 20.87 0.11 -3.60
CA ASN A 203 22.18 0.61 -4.04
C ASN A 203 22.77 -0.32 -5.13
N ASP A 204 24.02 -0.10 -5.51
CA ASP A 204 24.75 -0.87 -6.51
C ASP A 204 25.82 -1.78 -5.89
N ILE A 205 25.64 -2.19 -4.61
CA ILE A 205 26.65 -2.92 -3.84
C ILE A 205 26.88 -4.30 -4.44
N VAL A 206 28.13 -4.61 -4.79
CA VAL A 206 28.55 -5.90 -5.39
C VAL A 206 29.15 -6.87 -4.36
N GLU A 207 29.86 -6.34 -3.37
CA GLU A 207 30.63 -7.09 -2.38
C GLU A 207 30.59 -6.36 -1.03
N ILE A 208 30.69 -7.12 0.07
CA ILE A 208 30.68 -6.60 1.45
C ILE A 208 32.03 -6.92 2.09
N GLN A 209 32.65 -5.94 2.74
CA GLN A 209 33.88 -6.10 3.50
C GLN A 209 33.72 -7.15 4.61
N SER A 210 34.74 -7.98 4.83
CA SER A 210 34.73 -9.03 5.87
C SER A 210 34.60 -8.45 7.29
N GLU A 211 35.07 -7.22 7.44
CA GLU A 211 35.13 -6.39 8.64
C GLU A 211 33.74 -5.99 9.15
N ILE A 212 32.67 -6.27 8.39
CA ILE A 212 31.29 -6.09 8.87
C ILE A 212 31.01 -6.90 10.15
N SER A 213 31.72 -8.01 10.38
CA SER A 213 31.62 -8.82 11.59
C SER A 213 32.08 -8.12 12.87
N LEU A 214 32.91 -7.07 12.75
CA LEU A 214 33.39 -6.29 13.89
C LEU A 214 32.26 -5.44 14.52
N PHE A 215 31.16 -5.20 13.80
CA PHE A 215 29.95 -4.59 14.34
C PHE A 215 29.11 -5.60 15.13
N GLY A 216 29.68 -6.17 16.20
CA GLY A 216 29.06 -7.26 16.98
C GLY A 216 27.69 -6.96 17.59
N SER A 217 27.31 -5.68 17.69
CA SER A 217 26.02 -5.19 18.19
C SER A 217 24.91 -5.12 17.12
N LEU A 218 25.20 -5.44 15.84
CA LEU A 218 24.20 -5.45 14.76
C LEU A 218 23.10 -6.47 15.02
N LYS A 219 21.86 -5.97 15.01
CA LYS A 219 20.60 -6.73 15.11
C LYS A 219 19.87 -6.79 13.77
N VAL A 220 19.91 -5.70 13.00
CA VAL A 220 19.21 -5.58 11.72
C VAL A 220 20.17 -5.19 10.61
N VAL A 221 20.28 -6.04 9.60
CA VAL A 221 21.04 -5.77 8.36
C VAL A 221 20.08 -5.89 7.18
N ASP A 222 19.87 -4.78 6.49
CA ASP A 222 19.02 -4.68 5.31
C ASP A 222 19.83 -4.19 4.10
N LEU A 223 20.04 -5.11 3.16
CA LEU A 223 20.82 -4.95 1.93
C LEU A 223 19.99 -5.32 0.69
N HIS A 224 18.65 -5.29 0.77
CA HIS A 224 17.82 -5.70 -0.36
C HIS A 224 17.93 -4.76 -1.56
N LYS A 225 17.71 -5.28 -2.79
CA LYS A 225 17.89 -4.54 -4.05
C LYS A 225 19.31 -3.98 -4.17
N ASN A 226 20.27 -4.89 -4.27
CA ASN A 226 21.67 -4.60 -4.57
C ASN A 226 22.16 -5.58 -5.66
N LYS A 227 23.48 -5.71 -5.86
CA LYS A 227 24.11 -6.57 -6.87
C LYS A 227 25.04 -7.60 -6.22
N ILE A 228 24.75 -7.98 -4.96
CA ILE A 228 25.65 -8.81 -4.15
C ILE A 228 25.68 -10.23 -4.71
N GLU A 229 26.86 -10.71 -5.10
CA GLU A 229 27.05 -12.07 -5.63
C GLU A 229 27.34 -13.11 -4.53
N ARG A 230 28.01 -12.71 -3.45
CA ARG A 230 28.35 -13.55 -2.29
C ARG A 230 28.36 -12.72 -1.02
N LEU A 231 28.02 -13.34 0.11
CA LEU A 231 28.25 -12.78 1.44
C LEU A 231 29.60 -13.28 1.99
N PRO A 232 30.35 -12.47 2.77
CA PRO A 232 31.57 -12.94 3.42
C PRO A 232 31.24 -13.95 4.52
N ASP A 233 32.08 -14.97 4.72
CA ASP A 233 31.90 -15.99 5.78
C ASP A 233 31.76 -15.37 7.18
N SER A 234 32.41 -14.23 7.42
CA SER A 234 32.38 -13.49 8.67
C SER A 234 31.02 -12.88 9.03
N ILE A 235 30.06 -12.81 8.09
CA ILE A 235 28.68 -12.38 8.40
C ILE A 235 28.02 -13.32 9.44
N ALA A 236 28.48 -14.57 9.53
CA ALA A 236 28.04 -15.56 10.50
C ALA A 236 28.57 -15.34 11.93
N ASP A 237 29.45 -14.36 12.14
CA ASP A 237 29.97 -13.98 13.46
C ASP A 237 29.14 -12.86 14.12
N LEU A 238 28.09 -12.35 13.43
CA LEU A 238 27.14 -11.36 13.96
C LEU A 238 26.12 -11.99 14.92
N MET A 239 26.58 -12.33 16.12
CA MET A 239 25.82 -13.15 17.09
C MET A 239 24.51 -12.54 17.58
N LEU A 240 24.36 -11.22 17.51
CA LEU A 240 23.14 -10.49 17.89
C LEU A 240 22.17 -10.25 16.73
N LEU A 241 22.49 -10.70 15.51
CA LEU A 241 21.67 -10.49 14.32
C LEU A 241 20.32 -11.20 14.45
N THR A 242 19.23 -10.43 14.46
CA THR A 242 17.85 -10.91 14.51
C THR A 242 17.17 -10.88 13.15
N ASN A 243 17.57 -9.97 12.27
CA ASN A 243 16.94 -9.75 10.97
C ASN A 243 18.02 -9.55 9.89
N LEU A 244 18.00 -10.40 8.87
CA LEU A 244 18.84 -10.27 7.67
C LEU A 244 17.95 -10.26 6.43
N ASP A 245 17.99 -9.16 5.68
CA ASP A 245 17.39 -9.06 4.35
C ASP A 245 18.48 -8.82 3.30
N VAL A 246 18.61 -9.77 2.38
CA VAL A 246 19.49 -9.74 1.21
C VAL A 246 18.71 -10.08 -0.06
N SER A 247 17.39 -9.84 -0.06
CA SER A 247 16.53 -10.12 -1.21
C SER A 247 16.82 -9.20 -2.41
N TYR A 248 16.44 -9.62 -3.62
CA TYR A 248 16.74 -8.89 -4.86
C TYR A 248 18.25 -8.61 -5.02
N ASN A 249 19.04 -9.68 -5.05
CA ASN A 249 20.49 -9.67 -5.25
C ASN A 249 20.88 -10.78 -6.25
N ALA A 250 22.17 -11.09 -6.36
CA ALA A 250 22.70 -12.12 -7.26
C ALA A 250 23.34 -13.31 -6.52
N LEU A 251 22.96 -13.54 -5.25
CA LEU A 251 23.56 -14.57 -4.41
C LEU A 251 23.37 -15.96 -5.01
N THR A 252 24.46 -16.73 -5.15
CA THR A 252 24.43 -18.12 -5.63
C THR A 252 24.43 -19.14 -4.50
N GLU A 253 24.93 -18.76 -3.33
CA GLU A 253 25.01 -19.58 -2.12
C GLU A 253 25.08 -18.69 -0.87
N LEU A 254 24.84 -19.28 0.30
CA LEU A 254 25.00 -18.63 1.61
C LEU A 254 26.19 -19.24 2.36
N PRO A 255 26.95 -18.45 3.14
CA PRO A 255 28.07 -18.98 3.92
C PRO A 255 27.56 -19.98 4.97
N THR A 256 28.15 -21.18 5.01
CA THR A 256 27.64 -22.34 5.77
C THR A 256 27.37 -22.05 7.25
N GLN A 257 28.16 -21.17 7.88
CA GLN A 257 28.05 -20.85 9.29
C GLN A 257 26.86 -19.94 9.61
N ILE A 258 26.23 -19.30 8.60
CA ILE A 258 25.06 -18.42 8.82
C ILE A 258 23.91 -19.19 9.48
N PHE A 259 23.78 -20.49 9.17
CA PHE A 259 22.76 -21.37 9.74
C PHE A 259 22.99 -21.72 11.23
N ALA A 260 24.12 -21.31 11.81
CA ALA A 260 24.44 -21.47 13.22
C ALA A 260 24.28 -20.17 14.04
N LEU A 261 23.70 -19.10 13.47
CA LEU A 261 23.36 -17.87 14.21
C LEU A 261 22.28 -18.13 15.27
N PRO A 262 22.51 -17.81 16.56
CA PRO A 262 21.58 -18.17 17.64
C PRO A 262 20.35 -17.27 17.74
N ASN A 263 20.44 -16.02 17.26
CA ASN A 263 19.41 -14.99 17.45
C ASN A 263 18.59 -14.66 16.20
N LEU A 264 18.93 -15.22 15.04
CA LEU A 264 18.28 -14.88 13.76
C LEU A 264 16.81 -15.32 13.76
N THR A 265 15.90 -14.36 13.60
CA THR A 265 14.44 -14.55 13.62
C THR A 265 13.80 -14.44 12.25
N VAL A 266 14.39 -13.63 11.36
CA VAL A 266 13.94 -13.39 9.98
C VAL A 266 15.14 -13.47 9.04
N LEU A 267 15.05 -14.34 8.04
CA LEU A 267 16.00 -14.43 6.94
C LEU A 267 15.23 -14.30 5.62
N ASN A 268 15.52 -13.24 4.87
CA ASN A 268 14.96 -13.02 3.54
C ASN A 268 16.08 -13.04 2.49
N ILE A 269 16.03 -14.04 1.62
CA ILE A 269 16.95 -14.26 0.50
C ILE A 269 16.20 -14.35 -0.84
N SER A 270 14.94 -13.89 -0.88
CA SER A 270 14.11 -13.98 -2.09
C SER A 270 14.69 -13.21 -3.27
N HIS A 271 14.35 -13.59 -4.50
CA HIS A 271 14.89 -13.00 -5.74
C HIS A 271 16.43 -13.01 -5.76
N ASN A 272 17.01 -14.21 -5.69
CA ASN A 272 18.45 -14.47 -5.81
C ASN A 272 18.66 -15.65 -6.77
N GLN A 273 19.86 -16.23 -6.80
CA GLN A 273 20.23 -17.37 -7.64
C GLN A 273 20.65 -18.59 -6.80
N CYS A 274 20.22 -18.67 -5.54
CA CYS A 274 20.62 -19.72 -4.61
C CYS A 274 20.14 -21.09 -5.10
N THR A 275 21.04 -22.07 -5.11
CA THR A 275 20.77 -23.46 -5.56
C THR A 275 20.58 -24.46 -4.43
N SER A 276 20.94 -24.09 -3.19
CA SER A 276 20.85 -24.96 -2.01
C SER A 276 20.52 -24.22 -0.72
N LEU A 277 19.96 -24.94 0.25
CA LEU A 277 19.77 -24.51 1.63
C LEU A 277 20.33 -25.59 2.59
N PRO A 278 21.66 -25.65 2.76
CA PRO A 278 22.32 -26.68 3.56
C PRO A 278 22.33 -26.33 5.05
N LEU A 279 21.13 -26.28 5.65
CA LEU A 279 20.88 -25.97 7.08
C LEU A 279 21.70 -26.82 8.06
N MET A 280 22.06 -28.05 7.67
CA MET A 280 22.84 -29.02 8.45
C MET A 280 24.35 -28.92 8.24
N SER A 281 24.82 -28.18 7.23
CA SER A 281 26.25 -28.11 6.90
C SER A 281 27.18 -27.74 8.07
N PRO A 282 26.85 -26.79 8.98
CA PRO A 282 27.73 -26.50 10.13
C PRO A 282 27.66 -27.57 11.24
N PHE A 283 26.72 -28.52 11.19
CA PHE A 283 26.50 -29.54 12.23
C PHE A 283 26.96 -30.95 11.82
N ASN A 284 27.05 -31.24 10.52
CA ASN A 284 27.39 -32.57 10.00
C ASN A 284 28.90 -32.92 10.05
N ALA A 285 29.77 -31.98 10.40
CA ALA A 285 31.23 -32.17 10.36
C ALA A 285 31.79 -32.81 11.66
N PRO A 286 32.23 -34.08 11.66
CA PRO A 286 32.82 -34.69 12.85
C PRO A 286 34.14 -33.99 13.23
N GLY A 287 34.23 -33.49 14.47
CA GLY A 287 35.43 -32.86 15.03
C GLY A 287 35.55 -31.33 14.85
N LYS A 288 34.70 -30.71 14.02
CA LYS A 288 34.54 -29.25 13.94
C LYS A 288 33.21 -28.84 14.55
N SER A 289 33.19 -28.61 15.86
CA SER A 289 32.08 -27.89 16.49
C SER A 289 31.96 -26.50 15.87
N PRO A 290 30.75 -25.94 15.64
CA PRO A 290 30.60 -24.59 15.10
C PRO A 290 31.24 -23.52 16.01
N ASN A 291 31.49 -23.79 17.29
CA ASN A 291 32.23 -22.91 18.21
C ASN A 291 33.76 -22.89 17.99
N ARG A 292 34.34 -23.73 17.11
CA ARG A 292 35.79 -23.70 16.83
C ARG A 292 36.08 -22.72 15.70
N ASN A 293 36.52 -21.52 16.08
CA ASN A 293 37.09 -20.54 15.17
C ASN A 293 38.29 -21.15 14.42
N ALA A 294 38.53 -20.72 13.18
CA ALA A 294 39.69 -21.15 12.40
C ALA A 294 41.04 -20.61 12.91
N ARG A 295 41.00 -19.76 13.94
CA ARG A 295 42.15 -19.22 14.68
C ARG A 295 42.04 -19.70 16.13
N ASP A 296 42.71 -20.81 16.46
CA ASP A 296 42.84 -21.36 17.82
C ASP A 296 43.80 -20.48 18.69
N ASP A 297 43.59 -19.15 18.67
CA ASP A 297 44.31 -18.19 19.50
C ASP A 297 43.59 -18.01 20.83
N PHE A 298 44.33 -18.18 21.93
CA PHE A 298 43.83 -18.09 23.33
C PHE A 298 43.15 -16.76 23.68
N PHE A 299 43.41 -15.70 22.92
CA PHE A 299 42.83 -14.37 23.10
C PHE A 299 41.69 -14.03 22.12
N SER A 300 41.30 -14.96 21.24
CA SER A 300 40.14 -14.76 20.36
C SER A 300 38.83 -14.81 21.17
N PRO A 301 37.84 -13.95 20.87
CA PRO A 301 36.54 -14.02 21.55
C PRO A 301 35.85 -15.34 21.21
N VAL A 302 35.34 -16.02 22.23
CA VAL A 302 34.60 -17.27 22.06
C VAL A 302 33.24 -16.96 21.43
N ILE A 303 33.06 -17.39 20.18
CA ILE A 303 31.81 -17.22 19.44
C ILE A 303 30.87 -18.36 19.81
N GLU A 304 29.83 -18.08 20.60
CA GLU A 304 28.82 -19.06 21.04
C GLU A 304 27.78 -19.34 19.94
N ARG A 305 28.19 -20.10 18.92
CA ARG A 305 27.30 -20.55 17.84
C ARG A 305 26.23 -21.50 18.37
N ALA A 306 25.08 -21.49 17.69
CA ALA A 306 23.97 -22.39 18.02
C ALA A 306 24.39 -23.86 17.88
N THR A 307 23.76 -24.74 18.66
CA THR A 307 23.94 -26.20 18.61
C THR A 307 22.93 -26.91 17.69
N SER A 308 22.08 -26.14 17.02
CA SER A 308 21.00 -26.59 16.12
C SER A 308 20.75 -25.49 15.07
N PRO A 309 20.16 -25.80 13.90
CA PRO A 309 19.96 -24.81 12.83
C PRO A 309 19.04 -23.68 13.30
N LEU A 310 19.54 -22.45 13.24
CA LEU A 310 18.79 -21.20 13.41
C LEU A 310 17.65 -21.30 14.45
N PRO A 311 17.96 -21.52 15.75
CA PRO A 311 16.99 -22.00 16.75
C PRO A 311 15.85 -21.01 17.05
N ARG A 312 15.98 -19.75 16.65
CA ARG A 312 14.98 -18.68 16.81
C ARG A 312 14.31 -18.23 15.50
N LEU A 313 14.61 -18.89 14.37
CA LEU A 313 14.09 -18.48 13.06
C LEU A 313 12.60 -18.72 12.96
N THR A 314 11.83 -17.65 12.77
CA THR A 314 10.38 -17.67 12.62
C THR A 314 9.96 -17.56 11.16
N THR A 315 10.71 -16.81 10.35
CA THR A 315 10.39 -16.52 8.95
C THR A 315 11.61 -16.77 8.08
N LEU A 316 11.48 -17.71 7.15
CA LEU A 316 12.45 -17.95 6.07
C LEU A 316 11.77 -17.69 4.73
N ASN A 317 12.19 -16.63 4.04
CA ASN A 317 11.74 -16.35 2.69
C ASN A 317 12.87 -16.62 1.70
N ALA A 318 12.69 -17.64 0.85
CA ALA A 318 13.62 -18.05 -0.19
C ALA A 318 12.95 -18.13 -1.57
N SER A 319 11.86 -17.40 -1.79
CA SER A 319 11.15 -17.40 -3.07
C SER A 319 11.96 -16.82 -4.23
N HIS A 320 11.60 -17.14 -5.48
CA HIS A 320 12.29 -16.69 -6.68
C HIS A 320 13.81 -16.95 -6.63
N ASN A 321 14.18 -18.22 -6.47
CA ASN A 321 15.56 -18.69 -6.44
C ASN A 321 15.72 -19.89 -7.40
N ARG A 322 16.82 -20.63 -7.30
CA ARG A 322 17.10 -21.83 -8.11
C ARG A 322 17.20 -23.09 -7.24
N LEU A 323 16.46 -23.12 -6.12
CA LEU A 323 16.51 -24.22 -5.17
C LEU A 323 15.88 -25.48 -5.75
N GLU A 324 16.61 -26.59 -5.65
CA GLU A 324 16.11 -27.94 -5.91
C GLU A 324 15.84 -28.62 -4.56
N ALA A 325 14.75 -29.40 -4.43
CA ALA A 325 14.38 -29.98 -3.14
C ALA A 325 15.44 -30.93 -2.56
N ARG A 326 16.19 -31.64 -3.42
CA ARG A 326 17.32 -32.50 -3.03
C ARG A 326 18.53 -31.74 -2.43
N ASN A 327 18.56 -30.41 -2.60
CA ASN A 327 19.59 -29.50 -2.10
C ASN A 327 19.10 -28.69 -0.87
N VAL A 328 17.92 -29.02 -0.32
CA VAL A 328 17.38 -28.44 0.91
C VAL A 328 17.36 -29.52 2.00
N ASP A 329 17.98 -29.24 3.14
CA ASP A 329 18.05 -30.23 4.23
C ASP A 329 16.68 -30.56 4.84
N ALA A 330 16.38 -31.86 4.96
CA ALA A 330 15.15 -32.39 5.57
C ALA A 330 15.04 -32.16 7.10
N ARG A 331 15.94 -31.39 7.72
CA ARG A 331 15.88 -31.02 9.15
C ARG A 331 15.75 -29.51 9.30
N LEU A 332 14.50 -29.05 9.27
CA LEU A 332 14.13 -27.64 9.37
C LEU A 332 14.31 -27.07 10.80
N PRO A 333 14.44 -25.74 10.97
CA PRO A 333 14.52 -25.10 12.27
C PRO A 333 13.24 -25.29 13.09
N HIS A 334 13.40 -25.61 14.39
CA HIS A 334 12.29 -25.98 15.26
C HIS A 334 11.30 -24.86 15.61
N ALA A 335 11.66 -23.60 15.33
CA ALA A 335 10.84 -22.41 15.58
C ALA A 335 10.18 -21.84 14.30
N LEU A 336 10.38 -22.48 13.13
CA LEU A 336 9.96 -21.94 11.85
C LEU A 336 8.43 -21.86 11.74
N VAL A 337 7.90 -20.66 11.56
CA VAL A 337 6.45 -20.35 11.47
C VAL A 337 6.03 -20.12 10.03
N ARG A 338 6.86 -19.45 9.23
CA ARG A 338 6.60 -19.15 7.82
C ARG A 338 7.77 -19.58 6.96
N PHE A 339 7.50 -20.41 5.97
CA PHE A 339 8.48 -20.88 5.00
C PHE A 339 7.98 -20.63 3.59
N ASP A 340 8.67 -19.76 2.86
CA ASP A 340 8.35 -19.44 1.46
C ASP A 340 9.44 -19.99 0.54
N LEU A 341 9.04 -20.95 -0.30
CA LEU A 341 9.83 -21.62 -1.32
C LEU A 341 9.24 -21.39 -2.73
N SER A 342 8.31 -20.45 -2.88
CA SER A 342 7.63 -20.17 -4.15
C SER A 342 8.64 -19.84 -5.26
N GLU A 343 8.30 -20.11 -6.52
CA GLU A 343 9.11 -19.72 -7.69
C GLU A 343 10.53 -20.31 -7.62
N ASN A 344 10.62 -21.61 -7.29
CA ASN A 344 11.85 -22.40 -7.26
C ASN A 344 11.68 -23.73 -8.02
N PRO A 345 12.71 -24.22 -8.72
CA PRO A 345 12.71 -25.52 -9.39
C PRO A 345 12.87 -26.71 -8.42
N LEU A 346 11.96 -26.85 -7.44
CA LEU A 346 12.05 -27.88 -6.40
C LEU A 346 12.07 -29.30 -6.99
N GLY A 347 11.25 -29.54 -8.01
CA GLY A 347 11.24 -30.75 -8.84
C GLY A 347 9.97 -31.59 -8.72
N PHE A 348 9.71 -32.41 -9.74
CA PHE A 348 8.53 -33.27 -9.83
C PHE A 348 8.69 -34.60 -9.07
N GLY A 349 7.58 -35.16 -8.58
CA GLY A 349 7.54 -36.46 -7.92
C GLY A 349 8.39 -36.57 -6.66
N ASN A 350 9.05 -37.74 -6.50
CA ASN A 350 9.78 -38.11 -5.29
C ASN A 350 10.90 -37.14 -4.85
N ALA A 351 11.34 -36.21 -5.70
CA ALA A 351 12.35 -35.21 -5.35
C ALA A 351 11.91 -34.30 -4.18
N CYS A 352 10.61 -33.97 -4.09
CA CYS A 352 10.07 -33.09 -3.06
C CYS A 352 9.59 -33.81 -1.79
N VAL A 353 9.44 -35.13 -1.84
CA VAL A 353 8.76 -35.93 -0.79
C VAL A 353 9.44 -35.81 0.57
N ASP A 354 10.76 -35.86 0.65
CA ASP A 354 11.48 -35.78 1.93
C ASP A 354 11.42 -34.37 2.55
N LEU A 355 11.45 -33.32 1.72
CA LEU A 355 11.28 -31.93 2.14
C LEU A 355 9.84 -31.66 2.62
N LEU A 356 8.83 -32.13 1.89
CA LEU A 356 7.43 -32.01 2.30
C LEU A 356 7.13 -32.82 3.57
N ARG A 357 7.73 -34.00 3.73
CA ARG A 357 7.68 -34.79 4.97
C ARG A 357 8.31 -34.03 6.15
N ALA A 358 9.45 -33.35 5.92
CA ALA A 358 10.07 -32.49 6.92
C ALA A 358 9.18 -31.31 7.32
N CYS A 359 8.57 -30.62 6.35
CA CYS A 359 7.61 -29.54 6.59
C CYS A 359 6.41 -30.01 7.41
N GLY A 360 5.80 -31.13 7.06
CA GLY A 360 4.64 -31.67 7.79
C GLY A 360 4.93 -32.19 9.19
N ASN A 361 6.18 -32.55 9.49
CA ASN A 361 6.64 -32.89 10.84
C ASN A 361 6.98 -31.66 11.70
N SER A 362 6.97 -30.44 11.14
CA SER A 362 7.23 -29.21 11.90
C SER A 362 6.08 -28.88 12.85
N LYS A 363 6.39 -28.59 14.11
CA LYS A 363 5.38 -28.28 15.14
C LYS A 363 4.92 -26.83 15.15
N SER A 364 5.68 -25.92 14.55
CA SER A 364 5.47 -24.47 14.59
C SER A 364 4.99 -23.87 13.28
N LEU A 365 5.06 -24.63 12.17
CA LEU A 365 4.82 -24.11 10.83
C LEU A 365 3.33 -23.78 10.62
N LYS A 366 3.06 -22.51 10.33
CA LYS A 366 1.73 -21.96 10.05
C LYS A 366 1.54 -21.66 8.56
N GLU A 367 2.55 -21.09 7.91
CA GLU A 367 2.50 -20.79 6.47
C GLU A 367 3.59 -21.58 5.72
N LEU A 368 3.18 -22.35 4.71
CA LEU A 368 4.05 -22.96 3.73
C LEU A 368 3.64 -22.46 2.34
N ARG A 369 4.58 -21.87 1.59
CA ARG A 369 4.34 -21.38 0.23
C ARG A 369 5.24 -22.07 -0.78
N LEU A 370 4.60 -22.55 -1.84
CA LEU A 370 5.10 -23.42 -2.90
C LEU A 370 4.53 -22.96 -4.26
N ALA A 371 4.06 -21.71 -4.38
CA ALA A 371 3.49 -21.21 -5.63
C ALA A 371 4.51 -21.30 -6.77
N ASN A 372 4.10 -21.75 -7.96
CA ASN A 372 4.96 -22.00 -9.13
C ASN A 372 6.28 -22.77 -8.84
N SER A 373 6.26 -23.73 -7.91
CA SER A 373 7.48 -24.45 -7.47
C SER A 373 7.74 -25.80 -8.17
N PHE A 374 7.09 -26.06 -9.31
CA PHE A 374 7.16 -27.32 -10.08
C PHE A 374 6.79 -28.59 -9.29
N VAL A 375 5.88 -28.46 -8.33
CA VAL A 375 5.32 -29.58 -7.54
C VAL A 375 4.10 -30.18 -8.25
N ASP A 376 3.89 -31.49 -8.10
CA ASP A 376 2.78 -32.26 -8.70
C ASP A 376 2.13 -33.26 -7.72
N ASP A 377 1.10 -33.99 -8.17
CA ASP A 377 0.38 -34.99 -7.37
C ASP A 377 1.28 -36.17 -6.93
N GLU A 378 2.36 -36.46 -7.66
CA GLU A 378 3.33 -37.50 -7.30
C GLU A 378 4.30 -37.02 -6.20
N SER A 379 4.51 -35.71 -6.06
CA SER A 379 5.16 -35.11 -4.88
C SER A 379 4.31 -35.22 -3.61
N PHE A 380 3.00 -35.48 -3.75
CA PHE A 380 2.03 -35.66 -2.65
C PHE A 380 1.41 -37.09 -2.66
N PRO A 381 2.19 -38.14 -2.35
CA PRO A 381 1.67 -39.51 -2.24
C PRO A 381 0.79 -39.70 -1.00
N GLU A 382 -0.08 -40.72 -1.01
CA GLU A 382 -0.95 -41.07 0.13
C GLU A 382 -0.19 -41.37 1.43
N ASP A 383 0.99 -41.99 1.29
CA ASP A 383 1.84 -42.37 2.42
C ASP A 383 2.93 -41.31 2.71
N LEU A 384 2.78 -40.07 2.21
CA LEU A 384 3.69 -38.95 2.52
C LEU A 384 3.82 -38.75 4.04
N PHE A 385 2.71 -38.90 4.76
CA PHE A 385 2.61 -38.72 6.20
C PHE A 385 2.03 -39.95 6.90
N SER A 386 2.86 -40.64 7.68
CA SER A 386 2.48 -41.82 8.47
C SER A 386 1.68 -41.49 9.76
N GLY A 387 1.14 -40.28 9.88
CA GLY A 387 0.50 -39.75 11.09
C GLY A 387 -0.06 -38.34 10.87
N PRO A 388 -0.52 -37.65 11.95
CA PRO A 388 -1.09 -36.31 11.85
C PRO A 388 0.00 -35.27 11.55
N ALA A 389 0.20 -34.98 10.27
CA ALA A 389 1.05 -33.91 9.78
C ALA A 389 0.45 -32.52 10.07
N PHE A 390 1.30 -31.50 9.98
CA PHE A 390 0.92 -30.09 10.00
C PHE A 390 0.00 -29.74 11.19
N PRO A 391 0.48 -29.79 12.44
CA PRO A 391 -0.36 -29.59 13.62
C PRO A 391 -0.92 -28.17 13.79
N CYS A 392 -0.38 -27.17 13.07
CA CYS A 392 -0.73 -25.76 13.20
C CYS A 392 -0.79 -24.99 11.86
N LEU A 393 -0.88 -25.67 10.72
CA LEU A 393 -0.76 -25.03 9.41
C LEU A 393 -2.04 -24.24 9.08
N SER A 394 -1.94 -22.92 8.96
CA SER A 394 -3.03 -22.05 8.53
C SER A 394 -3.08 -21.89 7.01
N LEU A 395 -1.93 -21.89 6.32
CA LEU A 395 -1.84 -21.66 4.88
C LEU A 395 -0.89 -22.66 4.21
N LEU A 396 -1.41 -23.38 3.22
CA LEU A 396 -0.66 -24.08 2.19
C LEU A 396 -0.92 -23.39 0.85
N ASP A 397 0.06 -22.63 0.36
CA ASP A 397 -0.03 -22.01 -0.96
C ASP A 397 0.72 -22.87 -1.98
N ALA A 398 -0.01 -23.39 -2.97
CA ALA A 398 0.51 -24.13 -4.11
C ALA A 398 -0.13 -23.62 -5.43
N GLU A 399 -0.41 -22.31 -5.52
CA GLU A 399 -0.89 -21.67 -6.75
C GLU A 399 0.07 -21.97 -7.94
N GLU A 400 -0.49 -22.13 -9.14
CA GLU A 400 0.24 -22.33 -10.40
C GLU A 400 1.17 -23.57 -10.46
N THR A 401 1.00 -24.52 -9.53
CA THR A 401 1.64 -25.84 -9.59
C THR A 401 0.82 -26.87 -10.40
N ARG A 402 1.36 -28.08 -10.60
CA ARG A 402 0.62 -29.22 -11.20
C ARG A 402 -0.16 -30.04 -10.17
N LEU A 403 -0.11 -29.63 -8.91
CA LEU A 403 -0.85 -30.24 -7.81
C LEU A 403 -2.35 -30.05 -8.04
N THR A 404 -3.13 -31.10 -7.84
CA THR A 404 -4.60 -31.07 -7.95
C THR A 404 -5.24 -31.08 -6.57
N ARG A 405 -6.47 -30.57 -6.47
CA ARG A 405 -7.26 -30.65 -5.24
C ARG A 405 -7.38 -32.08 -4.73
N VAL A 406 -7.58 -33.05 -5.63
CA VAL A 406 -7.71 -34.47 -5.29
C VAL A 406 -6.39 -35.02 -4.72
N GLY A 407 -5.25 -34.66 -5.31
CA GLY A 407 -3.93 -35.00 -4.78
C GLY A 407 -3.72 -34.50 -3.35
N VAL A 408 -4.09 -33.24 -3.07
CA VAL A 408 -3.98 -32.66 -1.73
C VAL A 408 -4.91 -33.32 -0.73
N GLU A 409 -6.20 -33.46 -1.03
CA GLU A 409 -7.18 -34.09 -0.12
C GLU A 409 -6.78 -35.53 0.22
N ARG A 410 -6.21 -36.25 -0.77
CA ARG A 410 -5.69 -37.60 -0.64
C ARG A 410 -4.46 -37.69 0.28
N ALA A 411 -3.46 -36.83 0.07
CA ALA A 411 -2.23 -36.82 0.88
C ALA A 411 -2.42 -36.24 2.29
N LEU A 412 -3.33 -35.28 2.46
CA LEU A 412 -3.60 -34.61 3.74
C LEU A 412 -4.74 -35.23 4.55
N ARG A 413 -5.24 -36.42 4.17
CA ARG A 413 -6.33 -37.15 4.88
C ARG A 413 -6.10 -37.34 6.38
N CYS A 414 -4.84 -37.35 6.82
CA CYS A 414 -4.42 -37.55 8.21
C CYS A 414 -4.36 -36.23 9.02
N MET A 415 -4.57 -35.06 8.42
CA MET A 415 -4.57 -33.78 9.13
C MET A 415 -5.78 -33.66 10.06
N LYS A 416 -5.56 -32.96 11.19
CA LYS A 416 -6.63 -32.66 12.16
C LYS A 416 -7.46 -31.42 11.78
N GLN A 417 -6.95 -30.61 10.86
CA GLN A 417 -7.53 -29.34 10.46
C GLN A 417 -8.45 -29.54 9.25
N THR A 418 -9.49 -28.71 9.12
CA THR A 418 -10.38 -28.76 7.95
C THR A 418 -9.75 -28.00 6.78
N LEU A 419 -9.76 -28.60 5.58
CA LEU A 419 -9.19 -27.99 4.38
C LEU A 419 -10.19 -27.02 3.73
N ASP A 420 -9.77 -25.78 3.50
CA ASP A 420 -10.55 -24.74 2.82
C ASP A 420 -9.84 -24.30 1.53
N PHE A 421 -10.49 -24.49 0.38
CA PHE A 421 -9.94 -24.18 -0.95
C PHE A 421 -10.34 -22.78 -1.46
N ASN A 422 -10.86 -21.90 -0.58
CA ASN A 422 -11.29 -20.56 -0.95
C ASN A 422 -10.13 -19.54 -0.97
N PHE A 423 -10.03 -18.78 -2.07
CA PHE A 423 -9.02 -17.72 -2.32
C PHE A 423 -9.23 -16.40 -1.54
N VAL A 424 -10.03 -16.41 -0.47
CA VAL A 424 -10.39 -15.19 0.29
C VAL A 424 -9.19 -14.71 1.12
N LYS A 425 -8.88 -13.41 1.08
CA LYS A 425 -7.68 -12.81 1.73
C LYS A 425 -7.70 -12.74 3.26
N MET A 426 -8.83 -13.02 3.91
CA MET A 426 -8.94 -13.05 5.38
C MET A 426 -8.02 -14.13 5.98
N GLU A 427 -7.56 -13.98 7.23
CA GLU A 427 -6.93 -15.11 7.92
C GLU A 427 -7.94 -16.26 8.13
N PRO A 428 -7.54 -17.53 7.92
CA PRO A 428 -8.43 -18.67 8.16
C PRO A 428 -8.68 -18.84 9.66
N ALA A 429 -9.87 -19.32 10.02
CA ALA A 429 -10.26 -19.53 11.42
C ALA A 429 -9.43 -20.63 12.08
N GLU A 430 -9.32 -20.59 13.42
CA GLU A 430 -8.60 -21.62 14.18
C GLU A 430 -9.11 -23.03 13.85
N GLY A 431 -8.19 -23.93 13.50
CA GLY A 431 -8.51 -25.30 13.07
C GLY A 431 -8.84 -25.46 11.58
N VAL A 432 -8.83 -24.38 10.79
CA VAL A 432 -8.98 -24.42 9.32
C VAL A 432 -7.61 -24.18 8.66
N THR A 433 -7.26 -25.01 7.69
CA THR A 433 -6.09 -24.82 6.82
C THR A 433 -6.58 -24.35 5.46
N ARG A 434 -6.21 -23.14 5.04
CA ARG A 434 -6.41 -22.71 3.66
C ARG A 434 -5.42 -23.42 2.74
N VAL A 435 -5.93 -23.99 1.66
CA VAL A 435 -5.11 -24.58 0.58
C VAL A 435 -5.41 -23.84 -0.72
N LEU A 436 -4.40 -23.21 -1.30
CA LEU A 436 -4.49 -22.57 -2.62
C LEU A 436 -3.89 -23.52 -3.66
N VAL A 437 -4.66 -23.90 -4.68
CA VAL A 437 -4.25 -24.90 -5.68
C VAL A 437 -4.77 -24.52 -7.07
N GLY A 438 -3.94 -24.71 -8.10
CA GLY A 438 -4.30 -24.48 -9.50
C GLY A 438 -4.07 -23.04 -9.97
N HIS A 439 -4.64 -22.68 -11.13
CA HIS A 439 -4.45 -21.36 -11.72
C HIS A 439 -5.28 -20.28 -11.01
N ARG A 440 -4.63 -19.16 -10.74
CA ARG A 440 -5.21 -17.99 -10.10
C ARG A 440 -6.14 -17.22 -11.05
N VAL A 441 -7.39 -17.65 -11.16
CA VAL A 441 -8.44 -16.81 -11.76
C VAL A 441 -8.60 -15.58 -10.85
N VAL A 442 -8.14 -14.42 -11.33
CA VAL A 442 -8.22 -13.17 -10.59
C VAL A 442 -9.68 -12.73 -10.52
N LYS A 443 -10.39 -13.20 -9.49
CA LYS A 443 -11.75 -12.78 -9.20
C LYS A 443 -11.76 -11.30 -8.82
N GLU A 444 -12.66 -10.54 -9.42
CA GLU A 444 -12.82 -9.12 -9.10
C GLU A 444 -13.47 -8.96 -7.71
N LYS A 445 -13.31 -7.78 -7.09
CA LYS A 445 -13.79 -7.54 -5.70
C LYS A 445 -15.28 -7.87 -5.51
N TRP A 446 -16.11 -7.66 -6.54
CA TRP A 446 -17.55 -7.95 -6.50
C TRP A 446 -17.87 -9.45 -6.53
N GLU A 447 -17.07 -10.28 -7.22
CA GLU A 447 -17.28 -11.73 -7.26
C GLU A 447 -17.05 -12.36 -5.88
N ILE A 448 -16.05 -11.84 -5.16
CA ILE A 448 -15.74 -12.23 -3.78
C ILE A 448 -16.91 -11.89 -2.84
N GLU A 449 -17.49 -10.68 -2.96
CA GLU A 449 -18.67 -10.28 -2.17
C GLU A 449 -19.93 -11.11 -2.50
N VAL A 450 -20.15 -11.45 -3.78
CA VAL A 450 -21.25 -12.31 -4.21
C VAL A 450 -21.11 -13.72 -3.65
N GLU A 451 -19.89 -14.27 -3.65
CA GLU A 451 -19.57 -15.60 -3.11
C GLU A 451 -19.72 -15.64 -1.58
N GLU A 452 -19.28 -14.59 -0.86
CA GLU A 452 -19.51 -14.47 0.59
C GLU A 452 -21.00 -14.34 0.94
N LEU A 453 -21.79 -13.57 0.18
CA LEU A 453 -23.23 -13.46 0.37
C LEU A 453 -23.97 -14.77 0.08
N ALA A 454 -23.56 -15.52 -0.94
CA ALA A 454 -24.08 -16.85 -1.23
C ALA A 454 -23.77 -17.82 -0.08
N ARG A 455 -22.53 -17.80 0.44
CA ARG A 455 -22.10 -18.63 1.58
C ARG A 455 -22.86 -18.26 2.87
N ARG A 456 -23.12 -16.98 3.12
CA ARG A 456 -23.91 -16.53 4.28
C ARG A 456 -25.35 -17.06 4.23
N ARG A 457 -26.01 -16.95 3.07
CA ARG A 457 -27.34 -17.56 2.82
C ARG A 457 -27.33 -19.09 2.94
N GLY A 458 -26.23 -19.75 2.53
CA GLY A 458 -26.05 -21.19 2.70
C GLY A 458 -25.95 -21.60 4.18
N ARG A 459 -25.21 -20.84 4.99
CA ARG A 459 -25.06 -21.07 6.44
C ARG A 459 -26.36 -20.80 7.20
N GLU A 460 -27.08 -19.74 6.83
CA GLU A 460 -28.44 -19.42 7.32
C GLU A 460 -29.43 -20.54 6.96
N ARG A 461 -29.40 -21.07 5.73
CA ARG A 461 -30.22 -22.24 5.33
C ARG A 461 -29.89 -23.49 6.14
N ALA A 462 -28.61 -23.82 6.32
CA ALA A 462 -28.19 -24.99 7.09
C ALA A 462 -28.65 -24.91 8.56
N HIS A 463 -28.58 -23.72 9.18
CA HIS A 463 -29.14 -23.48 10.52
C HIS A 463 -30.68 -23.58 10.56
N SER A 464 -31.37 -23.14 9.52
CA SER A 464 -32.83 -23.27 9.43
C SER A 464 -33.31 -24.73 9.33
N THR A 465 -32.53 -25.60 8.67
CA THR A 465 -32.87 -27.04 8.57
C THR A 465 -32.65 -27.81 9.88
N THR A 466 -31.67 -27.43 10.71
CA THR A 466 -31.51 -28.03 12.05
C THR A 466 -32.54 -27.53 13.06
N ALA A 467 -33.05 -26.30 12.92
CA ALA A 467 -34.06 -25.74 13.81
C ALA A 467 -35.50 -26.28 13.55
N ALA A 468 -35.73 -26.94 12.41
CA ALA A 468 -37.06 -27.45 12.02
C ALA A 468 -37.35 -28.89 12.47
N SER A 469 -36.38 -29.60 13.07
CA SER A 469 -36.51 -31.02 13.41
C SER A 469 -37.06 -31.31 14.82
N GLU A 470 -37.42 -30.29 15.60
CA GLU A 470 -38.01 -30.44 16.94
C GLU A 470 -39.30 -29.62 17.09
N ARG A 471 -40.42 -30.11 16.50
CA ARG A 471 -41.81 -29.99 17.02
C ARG A 471 -42.86 -30.53 16.03
N SER A 472 -43.24 -31.79 16.20
CA SER A 472 -44.64 -32.26 16.37
C SER A 472 -44.77 -33.71 15.91
N ALA A 473 -45.29 -34.56 16.79
CA ALA A 473 -45.67 -35.94 16.47
C ALA A 473 -47.20 -36.02 16.38
N GLY A 474 -47.70 -36.69 15.32
CA GLY A 474 -49.13 -36.88 15.10
C GLY A 474 -49.42 -37.44 13.71
N ALA A 475 -49.59 -38.77 13.62
CA ALA A 475 -49.92 -39.54 12.41
C ALA A 475 -51.46 -39.83 12.36
N PRO A 476 -52.05 -40.46 11.31
CA PRO A 476 -51.44 -41.05 10.11
C PRO A 476 -52.07 -40.67 8.74
N ASP A 477 -51.50 -41.19 7.65
CA ASP A 477 -51.89 -40.97 6.24
C ASP A 477 -53.28 -41.53 5.85
N PRO A 478 -53.77 -41.18 4.65
CA PRO A 478 -53.72 -42.20 3.59
C PRO A 478 -53.37 -41.69 2.17
N ALA A 479 -53.22 -42.66 1.25
CA ALA A 479 -53.08 -42.55 -0.22
C ALA A 479 -51.67 -42.27 -0.77
N ALA A 480 -50.83 -43.32 -0.76
CA ALA A 480 -49.65 -43.39 -1.60
C ALA A 480 -50.02 -43.30 -3.10
N SER A 481 -49.35 -42.42 -3.84
CA SER A 481 -49.29 -42.48 -5.30
C SER A 481 -47.86 -42.79 -5.73
N THR A 482 -47.68 -43.96 -6.34
CA THR A 482 -46.40 -44.47 -6.82
C THR A 482 -46.00 -43.76 -8.10
N LEU A 483 -45.23 -42.68 -7.98
CA LEU A 483 -44.49 -42.14 -9.11
C LEU A 483 -43.32 -43.09 -9.41
N LYS A 484 -43.50 -43.91 -10.45
CA LYS A 484 -42.43 -44.70 -11.07
C LYS A 484 -41.22 -43.81 -11.34
N GLU A 485 -40.03 -44.32 -11.04
CA GLU A 485 -38.81 -43.79 -11.63
C GLU A 485 -38.99 -43.72 -13.14
N LYS A 486 -38.79 -42.53 -13.70
CA LYS A 486 -38.57 -42.39 -15.14
C LYS A 486 -37.20 -43.00 -15.40
N GLU A 487 -37.18 -44.13 -16.09
CA GLU A 487 -35.95 -44.70 -16.64
C GLU A 487 -35.23 -43.60 -17.43
N LYS A 488 -34.05 -43.17 -16.94
CA LYS A 488 -33.22 -42.18 -17.62
C LYS A 488 -32.90 -42.70 -19.02
N GLU A 489 -33.32 -41.96 -20.04
CA GLU A 489 -33.03 -42.33 -21.42
C GLU A 489 -31.51 -42.27 -21.65
N ALA A 490 -30.97 -43.12 -22.52
CA ALA A 490 -29.52 -43.34 -22.67
C ALA A 490 -28.69 -42.05 -22.91
N TRP A 491 -29.30 -41.00 -23.46
CA TRP A 491 -28.65 -39.71 -23.70
C TRP A 491 -28.42 -38.87 -22.43
N GLU A 492 -29.19 -39.06 -21.35
CA GLU A 492 -28.92 -38.44 -20.04
C GLU A 492 -27.73 -39.13 -19.35
N ILE A 493 -27.62 -40.46 -19.52
CA ILE A 493 -26.52 -41.27 -18.96
C ILE A 493 -25.19 -40.92 -19.66
N GLU A 494 -25.19 -40.72 -20.98
CA GLU A 494 -24.01 -40.21 -21.73
C GLU A 494 -23.60 -38.78 -21.33
N ALA A 495 -24.54 -37.96 -20.84
CA ALA A 495 -24.25 -36.61 -20.38
C ALA A 495 -23.56 -36.59 -19.01
N GLU A 496 -24.03 -37.41 -18.06
CA GLU A 496 -23.40 -37.55 -16.74
C GLU A 496 -22.01 -38.20 -16.80
N GLN A 497 -21.73 -39.03 -17.82
CA GLN A 497 -20.39 -39.60 -18.08
C GLN A 497 -19.46 -38.68 -18.91
N GLY A 498 -19.89 -37.46 -19.25
CA GLY A 498 -19.05 -36.45 -19.90
C GLY A 498 -18.72 -36.71 -21.38
N LEU A 499 -19.23 -37.79 -21.98
CA LEU A 499 -18.86 -38.24 -23.33
C LEU A 499 -19.76 -37.68 -24.45
N LEU A 500 -20.33 -36.49 -24.26
CA LEU A 500 -21.32 -35.93 -25.17
C LEU A 500 -20.71 -35.49 -26.51
N THR A 501 -20.88 -36.32 -27.55
CA THR A 501 -20.57 -35.95 -28.93
C THR A 501 -21.37 -34.71 -29.38
N GLU A 502 -20.85 -34.02 -30.39
CA GLU A 502 -21.37 -32.69 -30.79
C GLU A 502 -22.87 -32.70 -31.16
N GLY A 503 -23.36 -33.82 -31.70
CA GLY A 503 -24.78 -34.03 -32.01
C GLY A 503 -25.69 -34.06 -30.77
N GLY A 504 -25.22 -34.61 -29.65
CA GLY A 504 -25.95 -34.60 -28.38
C GLY A 504 -26.12 -33.17 -27.85
N ARG A 505 -25.06 -32.36 -27.89
CA ARG A 505 -25.09 -30.94 -27.46
C ARG A 505 -26.04 -30.07 -28.28
N ARG A 506 -26.32 -30.46 -29.53
CA ARG A 506 -27.28 -29.76 -30.41
C ARG A 506 -28.72 -30.14 -30.08
N ARG A 507 -29.00 -31.42 -29.80
CA ARG A 507 -30.34 -31.88 -29.35
C ARG A 507 -30.74 -31.32 -27.99
N ALA A 508 -29.83 -31.31 -27.01
CA ALA A 508 -30.10 -30.73 -25.69
C ALA A 508 -30.45 -29.23 -25.76
N ARG A 509 -29.72 -28.43 -26.57
CA ARG A 509 -30.03 -27.01 -26.80
C ARG A 509 -31.36 -26.80 -27.51
N ALA A 510 -31.72 -27.64 -28.48
CA ALA A 510 -33.02 -27.57 -29.14
C ALA A 510 -34.19 -27.88 -28.17
N ALA A 511 -34.01 -28.85 -27.26
CA ALA A 511 -35.01 -29.17 -26.24
C ALA A 511 -35.17 -28.06 -25.20
N ALA A 512 -34.08 -27.43 -24.76
CA ALA A 512 -34.12 -26.26 -23.86
C ALA A 512 -34.88 -25.08 -24.50
N ALA A 513 -34.55 -24.73 -25.75
CA ALA A 513 -35.24 -23.67 -26.48
C ALA A 513 -36.75 -23.98 -26.69
N ALA A 514 -37.12 -25.25 -26.89
CA ALA A 514 -38.52 -25.66 -26.98
C ALA A 514 -39.27 -25.61 -25.63
N ALA A 515 -38.57 -25.71 -24.50
CA ALA A 515 -39.14 -25.51 -23.17
C ALA A 515 -39.37 -24.02 -22.87
N GLU A 516 -38.41 -23.15 -23.22
CA GLU A 516 -38.52 -21.69 -23.09
C GLU A 516 -39.62 -21.09 -24.00
N ALA A 517 -39.85 -21.68 -25.17
CA ALA A 517 -40.97 -21.32 -26.04
C ALA A 517 -42.34 -21.62 -25.39
N ARG A 518 -42.46 -22.69 -24.61
CA ARG A 518 -43.72 -23.06 -23.94
C ARG A 518 -44.01 -22.21 -22.69
N THR A 519 -42.99 -21.70 -22.01
CA THR A 519 -43.19 -20.77 -20.88
C THR A 519 -43.57 -19.36 -21.35
N SER A 520 -43.20 -18.97 -22.57
CA SER A 520 -43.54 -17.66 -23.14
C SER A 520 -44.96 -17.57 -23.72
N GLU A 521 -45.54 -18.65 -24.25
CA GLU A 521 -46.94 -18.67 -24.71
C GLU A 521 -47.96 -18.41 -23.58
N SER A 522 -47.67 -18.82 -22.34
CA SER A 522 -48.61 -18.71 -21.20
C SER A 522 -48.81 -17.28 -20.68
N LEU A 523 -47.91 -16.34 -21.02
CA LEU A 523 -47.92 -14.97 -20.49
C LEU A 523 -48.53 -13.93 -21.44
N MET A 524 -48.83 -14.28 -22.70
CA MET A 524 -49.33 -13.32 -23.72
C MET A 524 -50.85 -13.05 -23.70
N LEU A 525 -51.57 -13.46 -22.66
CA LEU A 525 -53.03 -13.25 -22.54
C LEU A 525 -53.42 -12.28 -21.41
N LYS A 526 -52.92 -11.03 -21.48
CA LYS A 526 -53.60 -9.79 -21.01
C LYS A 526 -52.86 -8.51 -21.45
N LEU A 527 -53.52 -7.69 -22.26
CA LEU A 527 -53.04 -6.36 -22.73
C LEU A 527 -52.90 -5.37 -21.54
N LYS A 528 -52.02 -4.37 -21.56
CA LYS A 528 -51.64 -3.43 -22.66
C LYS A 528 -50.13 -3.22 -22.79
N SER A 529 -49.71 -2.77 -23.98
CA SER A 529 -48.33 -2.39 -24.31
C SER A 529 -47.75 -1.33 -23.34
N PRO A 530 -46.51 -1.50 -22.84
CA PRO A 530 -45.87 -0.51 -21.98
C PRO A 530 -45.57 0.78 -22.75
N SER A 531 -45.90 1.95 -22.18
CA SER A 531 -45.40 3.22 -22.69
C SER A 531 -43.92 3.37 -22.33
N VAL A 532 -43.15 4.18 -23.08
CA VAL A 532 -41.74 4.49 -22.76
C VAL A 532 -41.58 5.00 -21.32
N GLN A 533 -42.60 5.67 -20.79
CA GLN A 533 -42.68 6.12 -19.40
C GLN A 533 -42.55 4.95 -18.38
N SER A 534 -43.12 3.79 -18.67
CA SER A 534 -43.03 2.61 -17.78
C SER A 534 -41.70 1.83 -17.87
N ILE A 535 -40.86 2.13 -18.87
CA ILE A 535 -39.61 1.39 -19.10
C ILE A 535 -38.50 1.91 -18.19
N LEU A 536 -38.33 3.24 -18.09
CA LEU A 536 -37.29 3.86 -17.26
C LEU A 536 -37.48 3.61 -15.75
N SER A 537 -38.72 3.36 -15.32
CA SER A 537 -39.06 3.01 -13.94
C SER A 537 -38.89 1.52 -13.60
N SER A 538 -38.49 0.68 -14.57
CA SER A 538 -38.16 -0.73 -14.32
C SER A 538 -36.87 -0.88 -13.51
N SER A 539 -36.80 -1.94 -12.70
CA SER A 539 -35.63 -2.28 -11.88
C SER A 539 -34.35 -2.61 -12.67
N LYS A 540 -34.45 -2.70 -14.00
CA LYS A 540 -33.30 -2.85 -14.93
C LYS A 540 -32.53 -1.53 -15.11
N TYR A 541 -33.22 -0.39 -15.03
CA TYR A 541 -32.62 0.94 -15.27
C TYR A 541 -32.66 1.84 -14.02
N TYR A 542 -33.69 1.74 -13.18
CA TYR A 542 -33.84 2.54 -11.97
C TYR A 542 -33.73 1.70 -10.69
N SER A 543 -32.82 2.09 -9.80
CA SER A 543 -32.66 1.52 -8.46
C SER A 543 -33.32 2.42 -7.42
N SER A 544 -34.45 1.99 -6.88
CA SER A 544 -35.16 2.71 -5.81
C SER A 544 -34.42 2.76 -4.47
N LYS A 545 -33.44 1.86 -4.25
CA LYS A 545 -32.63 1.83 -3.03
C LYS A 545 -31.55 2.91 -3.00
N THR A 546 -31.00 3.25 -4.16
CA THR A 546 -29.88 4.19 -4.31
C THR A 546 -30.30 5.47 -5.05
N LEU A 547 -31.56 5.57 -5.48
CA LEU A 547 -32.11 6.68 -6.26
C LEU A 547 -31.26 6.98 -7.51
N THR A 548 -30.84 5.89 -8.17
CA THR A 548 -29.93 5.89 -9.33
C THR A 548 -30.68 5.50 -10.59
N LEU A 549 -30.51 6.27 -11.67
CA LEU A 549 -30.96 5.91 -13.02
C LEU A 549 -29.74 5.64 -13.89
N ILE A 550 -29.72 4.48 -14.56
CA ILE A 550 -28.68 4.08 -15.50
C ILE A 550 -29.30 3.96 -16.89
N LEU A 551 -28.91 4.85 -17.80
CA LEU A 551 -29.24 4.76 -19.22
C LEU A 551 -28.17 3.92 -19.92
N PRO A 552 -28.55 2.86 -20.67
CA PRO A 552 -27.57 2.04 -21.37
C PRO A 552 -26.94 2.78 -22.56
N PRO A 553 -25.81 2.27 -23.10
CA PRO A 553 -25.19 2.78 -24.32
C PRO A 553 -26.17 2.76 -25.50
N SER A 554 -25.93 3.63 -26.48
CA SER A 554 -26.78 3.73 -27.68
C SER A 554 -26.51 2.58 -28.67
N GLU A 555 -27.14 1.43 -28.45
CA GLU A 555 -26.94 0.21 -29.25
C GLU A 555 -27.26 0.35 -30.74
N SER A 556 -26.64 -0.51 -31.56
CA SER A 556 -26.70 -0.43 -33.01
C SER A 556 -27.76 -1.31 -33.65
N ALA A 557 -28.79 -0.70 -34.24
CA ALA A 557 -29.46 -1.28 -35.40
C ALA A 557 -28.41 -1.62 -36.46
N GLN A 558 -28.41 -2.86 -36.95
CA GLN A 558 -27.31 -3.42 -37.74
C GLN A 558 -27.24 -2.85 -39.17
N ARG A 559 -25.99 -2.60 -39.60
CA ARG A 559 -25.41 -2.64 -40.96
C ARG A 559 -26.35 -2.48 -42.17
N HIS A 560 -26.14 -1.35 -42.87
CA HIS A 560 -26.26 -1.14 -44.31
C HIS A 560 -27.27 -1.97 -45.14
N THR A 561 -28.36 -1.32 -45.53
CA THR A 561 -28.88 -1.46 -46.91
C THR A 561 -28.60 -0.17 -47.67
N ARG A 562 -27.90 -0.26 -48.81
CA ARG A 562 -27.80 0.87 -49.75
C ARG A 562 -29.19 1.14 -50.35
N ALA A 563 -29.48 2.40 -50.61
CA ALA A 563 -30.71 2.79 -51.29
C ALA A 563 -30.76 2.26 -52.72
N LEU A 564 -31.82 1.52 -53.07
CA LEU A 564 -32.49 1.49 -54.37
C LEU A 564 -33.97 1.14 -54.14
N SER A 565 -34.82 1.47 -55.11
CA SER A 565 -36.26 1.73 -54.92
C SER A 565 -37.20 0.66 -55.50
N PHE A 566 -38.47 0.79 -55.10
CA PHE A 566 -39.70 0.21 -55.68
C PHE A 566 -40.09 -1.26 -55.46
N ALA A 567 -41.39 -1.39 -55.14
CA ALA A 567 -42.28 -2.56 -55.19
C ALA A 567 -42.12 -3.68 -54.12
N PRO A 568 -43.24 -4.23 -53.58
CA PRO A 568 -43.21 -5.22 -52.51
C PRO A 568 -43.33 -6.67 -53.03
N SER A 569 -42.64 -7.60 -52.39
CA SER A 569 -43.06 -9.02 -52.35
C SER A 569 -42.50 -9.72 -51.13
N ALA A 570 -43.31 -10.64 -50.59
CA ALA A 570 -43.05 -11.29 -49.30
C ALA A 570 -41.95 -12.36 -49.39
N LEU A 571 -41.09 -12.42 -48.36
CA LEU A 571 -40.73 -13.63 -47.61
C LEU A 571 -39.62 -13.33 -46.59
N SER A 572 -40.00 -12.91 -45.38
CA SER A 572 -39.15 -13.07 -44.19
C SER A 572 -40.03 -13.10 -42.94
N ARG A 573 -40.15 -14.28 -42.33
CA ARG A 573 -40.87 -14.52 -41.07
C ARG A 573 -39.84 -14.64 -39.94
N SER A 574 -39.58 -13.53 -39.24
CA SER A 574 -39.31 -13.49 -37.78
C SER A 574 -38.78 -12.10 -37.37
N ALA A 575 -39.68 -11.15 -37.12
CA ALA A 575 -39.36 -9.95 -36.37
C ALA A 575 -40.33 -9.89 -35.18
N SER A 576 -39.84 -10.27 -33.99
CA SER A 576 -40.55 -10.08 -32.73
C SER A 576 -40.53 -8.59 -32.39
N THR A 577 -41.64 -7.91 -32.67
CA THR A 577 -41.85 -6.50 -32.34
C THR A 577 -42.25 -6.37 -30.87
N ASP A 578 -41.31 -6.06 -29.96
CA ASP A 578 -41.67 -5.57 -28.61
C ASP A 578 -40.60 -4.76 -27.84
N ASP A 579 -39.36 -4.59 -28.35
CA ASP A 579 -38.39 -3.67 -27.74
C ASP A 579 -38.71 -2.21 -28.07
N LEU A 580 -39.59 -1.63 -27.26
CA LEU A 580 -39.88 -0.20 -27.22
C LEU A 580 -38.63 0.61 -26.86
N LYS A 581 -38.30 1.56 -27.74
CA LYS A 581 -36.99 2.24 -27.78
C LYS A 581 -36.77 3.14 -26.57
N ILE A 582 -35.64 2.96 -25.90
CA ILE A 582 -35.04 3.96 -25.01
C ILE A 582 -34.78 5.23 -25.84
N PRO A 583 -35.00 6.45 -25.31
CA PRO A 583 -34.79 7.68 -26.07
C PRO A 583 -33.37 7.76 -26.66
N SER A 584 -33.23 8.37 -27.85
CA SER A 584 -31.93 8.53 -28.51
C SER A 584 -31.01 9.60 -27.90
N PRO A 585 -31.48 10.79 -27.46
CA PRO A 585 -30.61 11.87 -26.96
C PRO A 585 -29.75 11.42 -25.78
N ILE A 586 -28.57 12.02 -25.57
CA ILE A 586 -27.70 11.66 -24.44
C ILE A 586 -28.45 11.84 -23.12
N LEU A 587 -29.05 13.02 -22.93
CA LEU A 587 -29.90 13.36 -21.78
C LEU A 587 -31.35 13.63 -22.25
N PRO A 588 -32.24 12.62 -22.18
CA PRO A 588 -33.66 12.79 -22.49
C PRO A 588 -34.42 13.33 -21.28
N LEU A 589 -34.15 14.57 -20.89
CA LEU A 589 -34.67 15.19 -19.67
C LEU A 589 -36.17 15.48 -19.77
N ASP A 590 -36.70 15.71 -20.97
CA ASP A 590 -38.13 15.67 -21.29
C ASP A 590 -38.78 14.34 -20.83
N VAL A 591 -38.19 13.19 -21.17
CA VAL A 591 -38.73 11.88 -20.79
C VAL A 591 -38.47 11.57 -19.32
N ILE A 592 -37.28 11.89 -18.81
CA ILE A 592 -36.90 11.61 -17.41
C ILE A 592 -37.72 12.47 -16.44
N SER A 593 -37.94 13.75 -16.71
CA SER A 593 -38.69 14.65 -15.80
C SER A 593 -40.15 14.24 -15.62
N THR A 594 -40.76 13.53 -16.59
CA THR A 594 -42.12 12.99 -16.46
C THR A 594 -42.23 11.77 -15.53
N GLN A 595 -41.10 11.24 -15.04
CA GLN A 595 -41.06 10.06 -14.18
C GLN A 595 -41.39 10.37 -12.72
N ALA A 596 -42.10 9.47 -12.06
CA ALA A 596 -42.43 9.58 -10.64
C ALA A 596 -41.19 9.66 -9.71
N PHE A 597 -40.03 9.16 -10.16
CA PHE A 597 -38.77 9.23 -9.40
C PHE A 597 -37.95 10.50 -9.66
N ALA A 598 -38.27 11.30 -10.70
CA ALA A 598 -37.50 12.49 -11.09
C ALA A 598 -37.22 13.48 -9.94
N PRO A 599 -38.19 13.86 -9.07
CA PRO A 599 -37.93 14.81 -7.99
C PRO A 599 -37.07 14.25 -6.85
N THR A 600 -36.80 12.94 -6.83
CA THR A 600 -35.97 12.25 -5.83
C THR A 600 -34.68 11.67 -6.40
N LEU A 601 -34.44 11.74 -7.71
CA LEU A 601 -33.26 11.18 -8.35
C LEU A 601 -31.99 11.87 -7.83
N LEU A 602 -31.02 11.09 -7.36
CA LEU A 602 -29.74 11.59 -6.85
C LEU A 602 -28.58 11.36 -7.83
N ILE A 603 -28.60 10.23 -8.54
CA ILE A 603 -27.49 9.79 -9.40
C ILE A 603 -28.03 9.46 -10.81
N LEU A 604 -27.41 10.01 -11.84
CA LEU A 604 -27.72 9.74 -13.24
C LEU A 604 -26.47 9.32 -14.02
N PHE A 605 -26.46 8.08 -14.52
CA PHE A 605 -25.41 7.55 -15.38
C PHE A 605 -25.92 7.42 -16.81
N ALA A 606 -25.25 8.08 -17.76
CA ALA A 606 -25.62 8.14 -19.18
C ALA A 606 -24.36 7.99 -20.06
N MET A 607 -23.59 6.95 -19.79
CA MET A 607 -22.27 6.67 -20.36
C MET A 607 -22.32 6.13 -21.79
N ASN A 608 -21.32 6.46 -22.62
CA ASN A 608 -21.09 5.93 -23.97
C ASN A 608 -22.26 6.09 -24.97
N ARG A 609 -23.08 7.15 -24.82
CA ARG A 609 -24.24 7.46 -25.68
C ARG A 609 -23.86 8.30 -26.90
N ARG A 610 -23.03 7.75 -27.79
CA ARG A 610 -22.32 8.47 -28.87
C ARG A 610 -23.16 8.86 -30.10
N ARG A 611 -24.40 8.38 -30.24
CA ARG A 611 -25.21 8.47 -31.48
C ARG A 611 -25.90 9.81 -31.71
N ASP A 612 -26.55 10.34 -30.69
CA ASP A 612 -27.42 11.52 -30.76
C ASP A 612 -26.95 12.49 -29.70
N ARG A 613 -26.06 13.40 -30.11
CA ARG A 613 -25.31 14.26 -29.18
C ARG A 613 -26.13 15.44 -28.66
N SER A 614 -27.44 15.28 -28.57
CA SER A 614 -28.38 16.31 -28.14
C SER A 614 -28.87 16.08 -26.71
N PHE A 615 -29.33 17.16 -26.08
CA PHE A 615 -30.13 17.12 -24.85
C PHE A 615 -31.56 17.53 -25.20
N SER A 616 -32.56 16.73 -24.81
CA SER A 616 -33.97 17.09 -24.98
C SER A 616 -34.56 17.57 -23.65
N LEU A 617 -35.09 18.78 -23.66
CA LEU A 617 -35.75 19.45 -22.54
C LEU A 617 -37.24 19.60 -22.84
N SER A 618 -38.08 19.56 -21.79
CA SER A 618 -39.49 19.93 -21.94
C SER A 618 -39.61 21.43 -22.22
N ALA A 619 -40.62 21.84 -22.99
CA ALA A 619 -40.88 23.25 -23.27
C ALA A 619 -41.28 24.04 -22.00
N ASP A 620 -41.96 23.39 -21.05
CA ASP A 620 -42.49 24.01 -19.82
C ASP A 620 -41.47 24.06 -18.66
N CYS A 621 -40.16 24.00 -18.95
CA CYS A 621 -39.10 23.83 -17.96
C CYS A 621 -38.75 25.12 -17.18
N GLU A 622 -39.73 25.74 -16.50
CA GLU A 622 -39.50 26.89 -15.59
C GLU A 622 -38.69 26.54 -14.34
N LYS A 623 -38.43 25.26 -14.08
CA LYS A 623 -37.72 24.73 -12.91
C LYS A 623 -36.70 23.70 -13.37
N SER A 624 -35.60 23.56 -12.62
CA SER A 624 -34.58 22.54 -12.87
C SER A 624 -35.22 21.13 -12.94
N PRO A 625 -35.01 20.37 -14.03
CA PRO A 625 -35.78 19.13 -14.29
C PRO A 625 -35.44 18.01 -13.31
N LEU A 626 -34.26 18.05 -12.69
CA LEU A 626 -33.80 17.11 -11.66
C LEU A 626 -33.25 17.90 -10.46
N PRO A 627 -34.12 18.47 -9.60
CA PRO A 627 -33.74 19.47 -8.60
C PRO A 627 -32.92 18.91 -7.42
N ARG A 628 -32.74 17.57 -7.36
CA ARG A 628 -31.97 16.85 -6.34
C ARG A 628 -30.80 16.04 -6.90
N LEU A 629 -30.46 16.18 -8.18
CA LEU A 629 -29.33 15.46 -8.76
C LEU A 629 -28.03 15.94 -8.11
N GLU A 630 -27.30 14.99 -7.51
CA GLU A 630 -26.01 15.21 -6.84
C GLU A 630 -24.84 14.66 -7.68
N GLU A 631 -25.07 13.63 -8.49
CA GLU A 631 -24.06 13.01 -9.36
C GLU A 631 -24.57 12.82 -10.79
N LEU A 632 -23.78 13.27 -11.76
CA LEU A 632 -24.02 13.12 -13.19
C LEU A 632 -22.78 12.55 -13.89
N ASP A 633 -22.94 11.41 -14.53
CA ASP A 633 -21.91 10.80 -15.40
C ASP A 633 -22.39 10.78 -16.86
N ILE A 634 -21.71 11.53 -17.71
CA ILE A 634 -21.91 11.54 -19.18
C ILE A 634 -20.58 11.26 -19.90
N SER A 635 -19.80 10.32 -19.35
CA SER A 635 -18.51 9.90 -19.90
C SER A 635 -18.64 9.16 -21.25
N GLY A 636 -17.63 9.31 -22.11
CA GLY A 636 -17.52 8.62 -23.40
C GLY A 636 -18.57 9.03 -24.43
N CYS A 637 -19.21 10.19 -24.29
CA CYS A 637 -20.32 10.65 -25.13
C CYS A 637 -19.90 11.52 -26.32
N HIS A 638 -18.62 11.92 -26.41
CA HIS A 638 -18.09 12.83 -27.43
C HIS A 638 -18.82 14.19 -27.52
N LEU A 639 -19.25 14.73 -26.39
CA LEU A 639 -19.79 16.09 -26.28
C LEU A 639 -18.70 17.13 -26.56
N ALA A 640 -19.03 18.19 -27.29
CA ALA A 640 -18.14 19.34 -27.51
C ALA A 640 -18.49 20.48 -26.54
N ASP A 641 -17.74 21.59 -26.61
CA ASP A 641 -17.96 22.79 -25.80
C ASP A 641 -19.38 23.35 -25.91
N SER A 642 -20.02 23.18 -27.06
CA SER A 642 -21.44 23.42 -27.29
C SER A 642 -22.19 22.16 -27.69
N VAL A 643 -23.44 22.06 -27.22
CA VAL A 643 -24.31 20.90 -27.38
C VAL A 643 -25.65 21.35 -27.97
N PRO A 644 -26.20 20.65 -28.98
CA PRO A 644 -27.54 20.93 -29.49
C PRO A 644 -28.61 20.58 -28.46
N VAL A 645 -29.44 21.56 -28.09
CA VAL A 645 -30.54 21.42 -27.14
C VAL A 645 -31.87 21.54 -27.88
N SER A 646 -32.73 20.53 -27.80
CA SER A 646 -34.12 20.61 -28.29
C SER A 646 -35.06 20.89 -27.12
N ARG A 647 -35.89 21.94 -27.24
CA ARG A 647 -36.95 22.26 -26.26
C ARG A 647 -38.31 21.89 -26.87
N GLY A 648 -38.85 20.73 -26.50
CA GLY A 648 -40.02 20.15 -27.17
C GLY A 648 -39.80 19.96 -28.68
N ASP A 649 -40.83 20.26 -29.49
CA ASP A 649 -40.79 20.16 -30.96
C ASP A 649 -39.98 21.27 -31.67
N ALA A 650 -39.26 22.12 -30.93
CA ALA A 650 -38.46 23.19 -31.49
C ALA A 650 -37.13 22.70 -32.11
N ALA A 651 -36.63 23.43 -33.10
CA ALA A 651 -35.32 23.18 -33.70
C ALA A 651 -34.19 23.29 -32.66
N SER A 652 -33.19 22.42 -32.76
CA SER A 652 -32.11 22.34 -31.78
C SER A 652 -31.19 23.57 -31.79
N THR A 653 -31.03 24.24 -30.65
CA THR A 653 -30.11 25.38 -30.47
C THR A 653 -28.78 24.94 -29.86
N PRO A 654 -27.61 25.37 -30.38
CA PRO A 654 -26.33 25.07 -29.76
C PRO A 654 -26.12 25.92 -28.51
N GLU A 655 -25.93 25.28 -27.36
CA GLU A 655 -25.74 25.93 -26.06
C GLU A 655 -24.45 25.45 -25.38
N LEU A 656 -23.81 26.31 -24.59
CA LEU A 656 -22.54 25.99 -23.91
C LEU A 656 -22.77 24.95 -22.80
N LEU A 657 -21.99 23.87 -22.82
CA LEU A 657 -22.22 22.70 -21.98
C LEU A 657 -22.16 23.01 -20.47
N LEU A 658 -21.11 23.67 -19.99
CA LEU A 658 -20.93 23.89 -18.54
C LEU A 658 -21.93 24.88 -17.93
N PRO A 659 -22.26 26.04 -18.57
CA PRO A 659 -23.36 26.89 -18.13
C PRO A 659 -24.70 26.14 -18.11
N LEU A 660 -25.02 25.40 -19.19
CA LEU A 660 -26.26 24.64 -19.30
C LEU A 660 -26.41 23.59 -18.18
N LEU A 661 -25.36 22.82 -17.88
CA LEU A 661 -25.39 21.85 -16.78
C LEU A 661 -25.57 22.52 -15.41
N THR A 662 -25.01 23.71 -15.23
CA THR A 662 -25.13 24.49 -13.99
C THR A 662 -26.57 24.96 -13.77
N ASP A 663 -27.24 25.45 -14.81
CA ASP A 663 -28.62 25.93 -14.75
C ASP A 663 -29.62 24.77 -14.58
N LEU A 664 -29.35 23.62 -15.21
CA LEU A 664 -30.20 22.42 -15.09
C LEU A 664 -30.06 21.70 -13.75
N PHE A 665 -28.87 21.70 -13.13
CA PHE A 665 -28.56 20.85 -11.96
C PHE A 665 -27.92 21.64 -10.80
N PRO A 666 -28.68 22.49 -10.08
CA PRO A 666 -28.14 23.37 -9.04
C PRO A 666 -27.58 22.64 -7.80
N ARG A 667 -27.87 21.35 -7.61
CA ARG A 667 -27.38 20.52 -6.50
C ARG A 667 -26.21 19.60 -6.85
N LEU A 668 -25.68 19.70 -8.06
CA LEU A 668 -24.62 18.83 -8.56
C LEU A 668 -23.33 18.98 -7.73
N GLN A 669 -22.86 17.86 -7.20
CA GLN A 669 -21.62 17.74 -6.42
C GLN A 669 -20.55 16.92 -7.15
N VAL A 670 -20.94 15.96 -7.99
CA VAL A 670 -20.03 15.12 -8.77
C VAL A 670 -20.42 15.22 -10.24
N LEU A 671 -19.46 15.61 -11.08
CA LEU A 671 -19.63 15.71 -12.52
C LEU A 671 -18.52 14.95 -13.24
N ASN A 672 -18.89 13.89 -13.96
CA ASN A 672 -17.97 13.14 -14.82
C ASN A 672 -18.23 13.44 -16.30
N LEU A 673 -17.21 14.05 -16.93
CA LEU A 673 -17.14 14.43 -18.33
C LEU A 673 -15.98 13.71 -19.06
N GLN A 674 -15.49 12.58 -18.52
CA GLN A 674 -14.41 11.79 -19.11
C GLN A 674 -14.66 11.44 -20.59
N GLU A 675 -13.63 11.42 -21.43
CA GLU A 675 -13.69 10.99 -22.84
C GLU A 675 -14.77 11.71 -23.67
N ASN A 676 -14.88 13.02 -23.45
CA ASN A 676 -15.61 13.93 -24.33
C ASN A 676 -14.63 14.73 -25.20
N SER A 677 -15.12 15.73 -25.91
CA SER A 677 -14.35 16.58 -26.84
C SER A 677 -14.33 18.03 -26.35
N ILE A 678 -14.26 18.22 -25.03
CA ILE A 678 -14.22 19.53 -24.37
C ILE A 678 -12.83 20.14 -24.54
N THR A 679 -12.78 21.45 -24.80
CA THR A 679 -11.54 22.22 -24.96
C THR A 679 -11.39 23.27 -23.86
N SER A 680 -10.25 23.97 -23.82
CA SER A 680 -10.08 25.10 -22.90
C SER A 680 -11.03 26.28 -23.16
N ALA A 681 -11.74 26.33 -24.30
CA ALA A 681 -12.69 27.40 -24.60
C ALA A 681 -13.98 27.34 -23.75
N SER A 682 -14.40 26.16 -23.27
CA SER A 682 -15.55 26.06 -22.35
C SER A 682 -15.20 26.40 -20.90
N LEU A 683 -13.91 26.36 -20.55
CA LEU A 683 -13.40 26.51 -19.19
C LEU A 683 -13.20 27.99 -18.83
N THR A 684 -14.19 28.83 -19.11
CA THR A 684 -14.16 30.26 -18.74
C THR A 684 -14.33 30.43 -17.23
N VAL A 685 -13.84 31.55 -16.69
CA VAL A 685 -13.98 31.88 -15.26
C VAL A 685 -15.43 31.91 -14.83
N ASP A 686 -16.32 32.48 -15.64
CA ASP A 686 -17.75 32.53 -15.33
C ASP A 686 -18.38 31.13 -15.30
N ALA A 687 -18.07 30.28 -16.28
CA ALA A 687 -18.61 28.92 -16.33
C ALA A 687 -18.10 28.06 -15.15
N LEU A 688 -16.80 28.12 -14.88
CA LEU A 688 -16.18 27.39 -13.78
C LEU A 688 -16.62 27.92 -12.40
N SER A 689 -16.71 29.24 -12.21
CA SER A 689 -17.14 29.83 -10.94
C SER A 689 -18.59 29.48 -10.64
N ASN A 690 -19.48 29.54 -11.65
CA ASN A 690 -20.88 29.18 -11.48
C ASN A 690 -21.08 27.68 -11.18
N LEU A 691 -20.23 26.81 -11.73
CA LEU A 691 -20.28 25.36 -11.53
C LEU A 691 -19.64 24.93 -10.18
N ILE A 692 -18.49 25.48 -9.83
CA ILE A 692 -17.66 25.04 -8.70
C ILE A 692 -18.08 25.70 -7.38
N LEU A 693 -18.39 27.00 -7.39
CA LEU A 693 -18.64 27.75 -6.17
C LEU A 693 -20.08 27.56 -5.68
N ALA A 694 -20.23 27.30 -4.38
CA ALA A 694 -21.50 27.35 -3.69
C ALA A 694 -22.04 28.78 -3.68
N ALA A 695 -23.31 28.94 -4.02
CA ALA A 695 -23.99 30.23 -4.16
C ALA A 695 -25.41 30.10 -3.57
N PRO A 696 -26.14 31.19 -3.26
CA PRO A 696 -27.54 31.08 -2.85
C PRO A 696 -28.37 30.33 -3.91
N GLY A 697 -28.77 29.09 -3.59
CA GLY A 697 -29.46 28.18 -4.50
C GLY A 697 -28.61 27.08 -5.13
N ARG A 698 -27.26 27.14 -5.06
CA ARG A 698 -26.33 26.13 -5.60
C ARG A 698 -25.42 25.53 -4.54
N VAL A 699 -25.22 24.22 -4.57
CA VAL A 699 -24.42 23.50 -3.56
C VAL A 699 -22.90 23.66 -3.79
N GLY A 700 -22.47 23.80 -5.05
CA GLY A 700 -21.06 23.81 -5.45
C GLY A 700 -20.50 22.41 -5.67
N LEU A 701 -19.62 22.28 -6.65
CA LEU A 701 -19.08 20.99 -7.09
C LEU A 701 -17.93 20.52 -6.18
N ARG A 702 -17.96 19.25 -5.77
CA ARG A 702 -16.93 18.58 -4.96
C ARG A 702 -15.93 17.76 -5.80
N LYS A 703 -16.39 17.18 -6.91
CA LYS A 703 -15.56 16.38 -7.82
C LYS A 703 -15.84 16.73 -9.28
N LEU A 704 -14.78 17.02 -10.02
CA LEU A 704 -14.80 17.29 -11.47
C LEU A 704 -13.84 16.35 -12.19
N VAL A 705 -14.37 15.47 -13.05
CA VAL A 705 -13.57 14.58 -13.89
C VAL A 705 -13.64 15.05 -15.33
N LEU A 706 -12.51 15.50 -15.86
CA LEU A 706 -12.30 15.98 -17.23
C LEU A 706 -11.26 15.11 -17.98
N GLN A 707 -10.98 13.90 -17.49
CA GLN A 707 -10.02 12.97 -18.08
C GLN A 707 -10.28 12.73 -19.58
N GLY A 708 -9.23 12.70 -20.41
CA GLY A 708 -9.36 12.29 -21.82
C GLY A 708 -10.11 13.27 -22.72
N ASN A 709 -10.06 14.58 -22.40
CA ASN A 709 -10.59 15.67 -23.23
C ASN A 709 -9.44 16.38 -23.98
N HIS A 710 -9.73 17.51 -24.64
CA HIS A 710 -8.77 18.31 -25.42
C HIS A 710 -8.41 19.64 -24.74
N ILE A 711 -8.23 19.63 -23.41
CA ILE A 711 -7.90 20.83 -22.63
C ILE A 711 -6.41 21.15 -22.80
N GLY A 712 -6.09 22.30 -23.40
CA GLY A 712 -4.70 22.75 -23.61
C GLY A 712 -4.20 23.81 -22.61
N SER A 713 -5.10 24.66 -22.10
CA SER A 713 -4.80 25.70 -21.11
C SER A 713 -5.73 25.62 -19.89
N LEU A 714 -5.27 26.17 -18.76
CA LEU A 714 -5.94 26.21 -17.46
C LEU A 714 -6.24 27.65 -17.00
N ASP A 715 -6.31 28.63 -17.91
CA ASP A 715 -6.47 30.06 -17.56
C ASP A 715 -7.71 30.35 -16.70
N GLY A 716 -8.84 29.69 -16.96
CA GLY A 716 -10.04 29.84 -16.12
C GLY A 716 -9.83 29.37 -14.67
N PHE A 717 -9.14 28.24 -14.46
CA PHE A 717 -8.77 27.78 -13.12
C PHE A 717 -7.71 28.68 -12.47
N ARG A 718 -6.78 29.23 -13.26
CA ARG A 718 -5.74 30.16 -12.82
C ARG A 718 -6.35 31.45 -12.26
N GLU A 719 -7.31 32.04 -12.97
CA GLU A 719 -8.00 33.25 -12.52
C GLU A 719 -8.81 32.99 -11.24
N ILE A 720 -9.54 31.86 -11.15
CA ILE A 720 -10.22 31.46 -9.91
C ILE A 720 -9.22 31.29 -8.75
N ALA A 721 -8.04 30.72 -9.02
CA ALA A 721 -7.00 30.53 -8.01
C ALA A 721 -6.42 31.85 -7.46
N LEU A 722 -6.46 32.95 -8.24
CA LEU A 722 -6.06 34.28 -7.76
C LEU A 722 -6.95 34.81 -6.62
N HIS A 723 -8.21 34.37 -6.50
CA HIS A 723 -9.09 34.74 -5.37
C HIS A 723 -8.57 34.20 -4.02
N PHE A 724 -7.70 33.19 -4.03
CA PHE A 724 -7.02 32.67 -2.84
C PHE A 724 -5.68 33.39 -2.55
N LYS A 725 -5.20 34.29 -3.43
CA LYS A 725 -3.95 35.04 -3.20
C LYS A 725 -4.17 36.07 -2.08
N GLY A 726 -3.74 35.72 -0.87
CA GLY A 726 -3.90 36.53 0.33
C GLY A 726 -5.15 36.20 1.16
N ASN A 727 -6.07 35.38 0.65
CA ASN A 727 -7.23 34.89 1.40
C ASN A 727 -7.17 33.37 1.59
N ARG A 728 -7.07 32.91 2.84
CA ARG A 728 -6.94 31.48 3.17
C ARG A 728 -8.27 30.73 3.27
N GLN A 729 -9.41 31.43 3.23
CA GLN A 729 -10.73 30.79 3.33
C GLN A 729 -11.72 31.45 2.38
N VAL A 730 -12.15 30.69 1.37
CA VAL A 730 -13.29 31.01 0.50
C VAL A 730 -14.40 30.02 0.86
N PRO A 731 -15.42 30.41 1.66
CA PRO A 731 -16.43 29.46 2.16
C PRO A 731 -17.31 28.88 1.05
N GLU A 732 -17.36 29.56 -0.08
CA GLU A 732 -18.04 29.16 -1.32
C GLU A 732 -17.32 28.00 -2.03
N TRP A 733 -16.02 27.80 -1.80
CA TRP A 733 -15.29 26.71 -2.44
C TRP A 733 -15.71 25.34 -1.89
N LYS A 734 -15.87 24.36 -2.80
CA LYS A 734 -16.26 22.97 -2.50
C LYS A 734 -15.43 21.90 -3.20
N LEU A 735 -14.64 22.25 -4.23
CA LEU A 735 -13.94 21.27 -5.06
C LEU A 735 -12.77 20.64 -4.29
N GLU A 736 -12.88 19.34 -4.06
CA GLU A 736 -11.88 18.51 -3.38
C GLU A 736 -11.04 17.73 -4.40
N GLU A 737 -11.68 17.21 -5.46
CA GLU A 737 -11.05 16.40 -6.49
C GLU A 737 -11.19 17.01 -7.89
N LEU A 738 -10.05 17.16 -8.58
CA LEU A 738 -9.98 17.60 -9.98
C LEU A 738 -9.12 16.63 -10.80
N ASP A 739 -9.74 15.93 -11.75
CA ASP A 739 -9.03 15.06 -12.69
C ASP A 739 -8.94 15.73 -14.07
N LEU A 740 -7.72 16.04 -14.47
CA LEU A 740 -7.33 16.63 -15.75
C LEU A 740 -6.38 15.69 -16.52
N SER A 741 -6.34 14.40 -16.19
CA SER A 741 -5.45 13.44 -16.83
C SER A 741 -5.79 13.23 -18.32
N HIS A 742 -4.81 12.77 -19.11
CA HIS A 742 -4.95 12.43 -20.52
C HIS A 742 -5.52 13.58 -21.39
N ASN A 743 -5.16 14.82 -21.06
CA ASN A 743 -5.46 16.03 -21.83
C ASN A 743 -4.20 16.55 -22.55
N ASP A 744 -4.33 17.70 -23.22
CA ASP A 744 -3.26 18.33 -24.01
C ASP A 744 -2.52 19.46 -23.26
N ILE A 745 -2.55 19.46 -21.91
CA ILE A 745 -2.00 20.54 -21.07
C ILE A 745 -0.47 20.60 -21.20
N GLN A 746 0.04 21.74 -21.66
CA GLN A 746 1.48 21.97 -21.88
C GLN A 746 2.17 22.67 -20.70
N GLN A 747 1.44 23.48 -19.93
CA GLN A 747 1.97 24.21 -18.78
C GLN A 747 0.88 24.29 -17.69
N VAL A 748 1.28 24.05 -16.44
CA VAL A 748 0.42 24.28 -15.27
C VAL A 748 0.80 25.61 -14.64
N PRO A 749 -0.14 26.57 -14.49
CA PRO A 749 0.16 27.86 -13.87
C PRO A 749 0.52 27.72 -12.38
N PRO A 750 1.54 28.43 -11.85
CA PRO A 750 1.89 28.45 -10.42
C PRO A 750 0.71 28.74 -9.49
N GLU A 751 -0.23 29.57 -9.94
CA GLU A 751 -1.43 29.95 -9.21
C GLU A 751 -2.31 28.74 -8.86
N MET A 752 -2.28 27.64 -9.63
CA MET A 752 -2.97 26.38 -9.29
C MET A 752 -2.56 25.85 -7.92
N GLY A 753 -1.34 26.15 -7.45
CA GLY A 753 -0.89 25.80 -6.09
C GLY A 753 -1.73 26.46 -5.00
N LEU A 754 -2.40 27.59 -5.25
CA LEU A 754 -3.25 28.30 -4.28
C LEU A 754 -4.58 27.59 -4.02
N LEU A 755 -5.04 26.74 -4.94
CA LEU A 755 -6.32 26.03 -4.81
C LEU A 755 -6.25 25.01 -3.65
N PRO A 756 -7.26 24.94 -2.77
CA PRO A 756 -7.34 23.95 -1.71
C PRO A 756 -7.96 22.65 -2.25
N LEU A 757 -7.22 21.95 -3.11
CA LEU A 757 -7.55 20.63 -3.63
C LEU A 757 -6.93 19.53 -2.76
N ASP A 758 -7.67 18.46 -2.51
CA ASP A 758 -7.17 17.23 -1.88
C ASP A 758 -6.57 16.29 -2.94
N VAL A 759 -7.17 16.23 -4.13
CA VAL A 759 -6.71 15.42 -5.28
C VAL A 759 -6.66 16.26 -6.56
N LEU A 760 -5.49 16.24 -7.21
CA LEU A 760 -5.24 16.81 -8.54
C LEU A 760 -4.51 15.78 -9.40
N LEU A 761 -5.21 15.23 -10.39
CA LEU A 761 -4.66 14.25 -11.33
C LEU A 761 -4.32 14.93 -12.66
N LEU A 762 -3.08 14.73 -13.11
CA LEU A 762 -2.53 15.37 -14.31
C LEU A 762 -1.73 14.37 -15.18
N GLU A 763 -1.93 13.07 -15.00
CA GLU A 763 -1.28 12.02 -15.76
C GLU A 763 -1.51 12.16 -17.28
N GLY A 764 -0.63 11.61 -18.12
CA GLY A 764 -0.84 11.57 -19.57
C GLY A 764 -0.76 12.92 -20.31
N ASN A 765 -0.59 14.05 -19.62
CA ASN A 765 -0.46 15.38 -20.22
C ASN A 765 0.95 15.64 -20.80
N ARG A 766 1.05 16.69 -21.64
CA ARG A 766 2.25 17.00 -22.45
C ARG A 766 3.33 17.84 -21.75
N PHE A 767 3.10 18.32 -20.53
CA PHE A 767 4.07 19.14 -19.80
C PHE A 767 5.34 18.34 -19.40
N ALA A 768 6.50 18.98 -19.49
CA ALA A 768 7.81 18.37 -19.23
C ALA A 768 8.65 19.18 -18.23
N GLY A 769 9.53 18.51 -17.47
CA GLY A 769 10.49 19.16 -16.57
C GLY A 769 10.34 18.79 -15.09
N PRO A 770 10.75 19.68 -14.15
CA PRO A 770 10.72 19.40 -12.71
C PRO A 770 9.32 19.15 -12.14
N LEU A 771 8.30 19.81 -12.70
CA LEU A 771 6.91 19.72 -12.27
C LEU A 771 6.39 18.27 -12.33
N LYS A 772 6.64 17.57 -13.44
CA LYS A 772 6.26 16.17 -13.63
C LYS A 772 6.93 15.27 -12.59
N ARG A 773 8.23 15.48 -12.32
CA ARG A 773 8.97 14.74 -11.29
C ARG A 773 8.46 15.00 -9.87
N ALA A 774 8.00 16.22 -9.57
CA ALA A 774 7.42 16.55 -8.26
C ALA A 774 6.08 15.81 -8.07
N TRP A 775 5.22 15.82 -9.08
CA TRP A 775 3.94 15.09 -9.09
C TRP A 775 4.14 13.57 -9.03
N GLU A 776 5.05 12.99 -9.83
CA GLU A 776 5.37 11.55 -9.83
C GLU A 776 5.95 11.04 -8.50
N ARG A 777 6.61 11.90 -7.71
CA ARG A 777 7.25 11.52 -6.44
C ARG A 777 6.39 11.77 -5.20
N GLU A 778 5.65 12.87 -5.18
CA GLU A 778 4.97 13.38 -3.98
C GLU A 778 3.46 13.61 -4.20
N GLY A 779 2.94 13.25 -5.37
CA GLY A 779 1.53 13.35 -5.74
C GLY A 779 0.99 14.79 -5.70
N THR A 780 -0.30 14.91 -5.40
CA THR A 780 -1.02 16.20 -5.34
C THR A 780 -0.39 17.17 -4.33
N LYS A 781 -0.03 16.69 -3.13
CA LYS A 781 0.48 17.55 -2.05
C LYS A 781 1.85 18.15 -2.37
N GLY A 782 2.77 17.35 -2.91
CA GLY A 782 4.07 17.86 -3.36
C GLY A 782 3.97 18.76 -4.58
N LEU A 783 3.08 18.44 -5.54
CA LEU A 783 2.83 19.29 -6.70
C LEU A 783 2.30 20.68 -6.29
N LEU A 784 1.25 20.75 -5.45
CA LEU A 784 0.70 22.02 -4.97
C LEU A 784 1.73 22.79 -4.12
N SER A 785 2.55 22.10 -3.34
CA SER A 785 3.66 22.69 -2.59
C SER A 785 4.71 23.31 -3.53
N TYR A 786 5.16 22.57 -4.54
CA TYR A 786 6.10 23.03 -5.55
C TYR A 786 5.56 24.24 -6.34
N LEU A 787 4.30 24.20 -6.78
CA LEU A 787 3.64 25.33 -7.45
C LEU A 787 3.65 26.59 -6.57
N ARG A 788 3.48 26.44 -5.24
CA ARG A 788 3.59 27.55 -4.29
C ARG A 788 5.02 28.11 -4.13
N THR A 789 6.07 27.31 -4.33
CA THR A 789 7.46 27.82 -4.23
C THR A 789 7.93 28.59 -5.46
N ILE A 790 7.25 28.43 -6.60
CA ILE A 790 7.53 29.14 -7.85
C ILE A 790 6.54 30.28 -8.16
N LEU A 791 5.67 30.63 -7.20
CA LEU A 791 4.79 31.79 -7.29
C LEU A 791 5.58 33.11 -7.17
N PRO A 792 5.31 34.11 -8.03
CA PRO A 792 5.87 35.46 -7.93
C PRO A 792 5.11 36.38 -6.95
#